data_AF-A0A536T2I5-F1
#
_entry.id   AF-A0A536T2I5-F1
#
_cell.length_a   1.000
_cell.length_b   1.000
_cell.length_c   1.000
_cell.angle_alpha   90.00
_cell.angle_beta   90.00
_cell.angle_gamma   90.00
#
_symmetry.space_group_name_H-M   'P 1'
#
loop_
_entity.id
_entity.type
_entity.pdbx_description
1 polymer ?
#
loop_
_entity_poly.entity_id
_entity_poly.type
_entity_poly.pdbx_seq_one_letter_code
_entity_poly.pdbx_strand_id
1 'polypeptide(L)'
;NLVTNFVREGGVAANWAWWAFLLTGMATVFFYARLWRRSRVLTDLEFYEIRYSGRPATVVRGFRALYLGLFFNCMIMATVNLAAVKIANVMLGWPMGRTLAVCTVLNVAFAATSGLWGVMVTDMIQFGIAMTGSFAAAYFALQQPAVGGLSGLFHRIPPATLGLIPDFGNWQLTLSVLVIPLTVQWWSVWYPGSEPGGGSYNAQRMLAAKSERDALAGTLFFNVAHYALRPWPWIIVALASMIVFPNLSDIAAAFPYVDQRLIGHDMAYSAMLKFLPTGFLGLMIAGLLAAYVSTLSTHLNWGTSYLVHDFYRRFVRADAAERHYVFVGRVVTALLMLAAAGVTFVLQSARQSFELLMSIGAGTGLIYLLRWFWWRINAWSEIAAMASSFVVSVGFFVVQKLGAQIPATVVLLTTIAITTVAWIAATYLTEPTDAATLEGFYRLVRPAGRGWRDVRERANLPPSSDSIAQSLLGWVLGCTFIYAALFGAGSFLYGRLAQGAVWLVLFIASGAGLARLLPRLWSASREESSAGNAIATPPTKAVVLARGLGTRMRAADDHVQLTAEQSAAADAGMKAMIAIDRPFLDYVLSALADAGFTEICIVIGPEHSAVREHYARAALNRLRVSFAVQERPLGTANAVLAAANFIDGDAFVVLNADNYYPVDILRELRAQREPASPAFERAALLRDGNIPPERVARYALLDIDAGGYLRRVAEKPDEAAARALGAHAAVSMNVWLLTPAIFEACQRVPPSARGEVELPNAVQWAIDHLGLRVRAMPVQATVLDLSHRGDVPAVAARLRGTKVKL
;
A
#
# COMPACT_ATOMS: atom_id res chain seq x y z
N ASN A 1 -25.50 -5.63 -13.70
CA ASN A 1 -26.49 -6.38 -12.90
C ASN A 1 -27.03 -5.55 -11.73
N LEU A 2 -26.27 -5.24 -10.68
CA LEU A 2 -26.80 -4.50 -9.51
C LEU A 2 -27.42 -3.14 -9.85
N VAL A 3 -26.70 -2.29 -10.61
CA VAL A 3 -27.23 -0.97 -11.06
C VAL A 3 -28.51 -1.14 -11.86
N THR A 4 -28.59 -2.15 -12.72
CA THR A 4 -29.79 -2.45 -13.49
C THR A 4 -30.96 -2.87 -12.60
N ASN A 5 -30.70 -3.66 -11.56
CA ASN A 5 -31.72 -4.02 -10.58
C ASN A 5 -32.29 -2.77 -9.90
N PHE A 6 -31.43 -1.85 -9.43
CA PHE A 6 -31.86 -0.63 -8.78
C PHE A 6 -32.69 0.26 -9.69
N VAL A 7 -32.21 0.49 -10.93
CA VAL A 7 -32.91 1.36 -11.89
C VAL A 7 -34.27 0.80 -12.29
N ARG A 8 -34.38 -0.53 -12.49
CA ARG A 8 -35.65 -1.15 -12.88
C ARG A 8 -36.71 -1.14 -11.79
N GLU A 9 -36.31 -1.29 -10.53
CA GLU A 9 -37.26 -1.35 -9.40
C GLU A 9 -37.56 0.02 -8.79
N GLY A 10 -36.57 0.91 -8.73
CA GLY A 10 -36.67 2.19 -8.01
C GLY A 10 -36.22 3.41 -8.80
N GLY A 11 -36.02 3.28 -10.11
CA GLY A 11 -35.56 4.36 -10.98
C GLY A 11 -34.12 4.80 -10.72
N VAL A 12 -33.71 5.88 -11.38
CA VAL A 12 -32.32 6.36 -11.29
C VAL A 12 -31.96 6.78 -9.87
N ALA A 13 -32.90 7.37 -9.12
CA ALA A 13 -32.74 7.75 -7.72
C ALA A 13 -32.30 6.60 -6.82
N ALA A 14 -32.70 5.34 -7.10
CA ALA A 14 -32.30 4.18 -6.28
C ALA A 14 -30.78 3.97 -6.21
N ASN A 15 -30.01 4.56 -7.14
CA ASN A 15 -28.55 4.51 -7.11
C ASN A 15 -27.93 5.28 -5.93
N TRP A 16 -28.67 6.13 -5.22
CA TRP A 16 -28.20 6.74 -3.97
C TRP A 16 -27.78 5.72 -2.91
N ALA A 17 -28.33 4.50 -2.96
CA ALA A 17 -27.91 3.39 -2.12
C ALA A 17 -26.40 3.07 -2.22
N TRP A 18 -25.76 3.35 -3.35
CA TRP A 18 -24.31 3.17 -3.52
C TRP A 18 -23.56 4.46 -3.86
N TRP A 19 -24.20 5.45 -4.50
CA TRP A 19 -23.58 6.76 -4.73
C TRP A 19 -23.18 7.46 -3.43
N ALA A 20 -23.91 7.25 -2.34
CA ALA A 20 -23.56 7.81 -1.03
C ALA A 20 -22.18 7.35 -0.52
N PHE A 21 -21.68 6.18 -0.93
CA PHE A 21 -20.33 5.72 -0.57
C PHE A 21 -19.20 6.57 -1.18
N LEU A 22 -19.51 7.46 -2.12
CA LEU A 22 -18.56 8.50 -2.54
C LEU A 22 -18.08 9.32 -1.34
N LEU A 23 -18.94 9.58 -0.35
CA LEU A 23 -18.56 10.28 0.88
C LEU A 23 -17.48 9.51 1.64
N THR A 24 -17.62 8.19 1.75
CA THR A 24 -16.63 7.29 2.34
C THR A 24 -15.34 7.24 1.53
N GLY A 25 -15.46 7.19 0.20
CA GLY A 25 -14.35 7.20 -0.73
C GLY A 25 -13.53 8.48 -0.64
N MET A 26 -14.19 9.65 -0.63
CA MET A 26 -13.52 10.94 -0.43
C MET A 26 -12.92 11.05 0.96
N ALA A 27 -13.57 10.51 2.00
CA ALA A 27 -12.99 10.50 3.34
C ALA A 27 -11.68 9.69 3.34
N THR A 28 -11.68 8.55 2.64
CA THR A 28 -10.49 7.73 2.40
C THR A 28 -9.38 8.51 1.71
N VAL A 29 -9.68 9.26 0.64
CA VAL A 29 -8.69 10.09 -0.08
C VAL A 29 -8.02 11.10 0.85
N PHE A 30 -8.80 11.92 1.55
CA PHE A 30 -8.27 13.14 2.18
C PHE A 30 -7.87 12.97 3.65
N PHE A 31 -8.45 11.99 4.37
CA PHE A 31 -8.14 11.76 5.77
C PHE A 31 -7.23 10.54 5.98
N TYR A 32 -7.42 9.46 5.22
CA TYR A 32 -6.84 8.16 5.58
C TYR A 32 -5.75 7.67 4.65
N ALA A 33 -5.73 8.04 3.37
CA ALA A 33 -4.80 7.46 2.39
C ALA A 33 -3.32 7.65 2.77
N ARG A 34 -2.98 8.83 3.31
CA ARG A 34 -1.63 9.13 3.80
C ARG A 34 -1.30 8.36 5.08
N LEU A 35 -2.26 8.28 6.01
CA LEU A 35 -2.08 7.55 7.28
C LEU A 35 -1.87 6.05 7.05
N TRP A 36 -2.64 5.44 6.15
CA TRP A 36 -2.42 4.07 5.70
C TRP A 36 -1.01 3.91 5.14
N ARG A 37 -0.59 4.77 4.21
CA ARG A 37 0.76 4.68 3.64
C ARG A 37 1.88 4.81 4.68
N ARG A 38 1.73 5.70 5.67
CA ARG A 38 2.68 5.89 6.79
C ARG A 38 2.76 4.70 7.73
N SER A 39 1.68 3.94 7.89
CA SER A 39 1.65 2.79 8.80
C SER A 39 2.61 1.65 8.40
N ARG A 40 3.03 1.59 7.12
CA ARG A 40 4.00 0.61 6.59
C ARG A 40 3.65 -0.87 6.85
N VAL A 41 2.40 -1.14 7.21
CA VAL A 41 1.90 -2.50 7.39
C VAL A 41 1.76 -3.21 6.05
N LEU A 42 1.86 -4.54 6.05
CA LEU A 42 1.60 -5.37 4.87
C LEU A 42 0.10 -5.63 4.68
N THR A 43 -0.61 -5.84 5.80
CA THR A 43 -2.07 -6.01 5.83
C THR A 43 -2.68 -4.94 6.72
N ASP A 44 -3.90 -4.52 6.43
CA ASP A 44 -4.66 -3.65 7.33
C ASP A 44 -5.03 -4.33 8.66
N LEU A 45 -4.80 -5.64 8.82
CA LEU A 45 -4.95 -6.35 10.08
C LEU A 45 -3.71 -6.24 10.98
N GLU A 46 -2.53 -6.02 10.41
CA GLU A 46 -1.33 -5.67 11.18
C GLU A 46 -1.47 -4.32 11.91
N PHE A 47 -2.35 -3.46 11.40
CA PHE A 47 -2.73 -2.19 12.06
C PHE A 47 -3.04 -2.39 13.55
N TYR A 48 -3.70 -3.51 13.90
CA TYR A 48 -4.13 -3.77 15.26
C TYR A 48 -2.97 -3.95 16.24
N GLU A 49 -1.87 -4.57 15.82
CA GLU A 49 -0.71 -4.81 16.68
C GLU A 49 0.23 -3.60 16.75
N ILE A 50 0.17 -2.68 15.78
CA ILE A 50 0.86 -1.38 15.90
C ILE A 50 0.03 -0.36 16.69
N ARG A 51 -1.31 -0.47 16.69
CA ARG A 51 -2.22 0.51 17.30
C ARG A 51 -2.66 0.12 18.72
N TYR A 52 -2.78 -1.16 19.01
CA TYR A 52 -3.22 -1.70 20.30
C TYR A 52 -2.15 -2.64 20.87
N SER A 53 -2.16 -2.82 22.18
CA SER A 53 -1.14 -3.60 22.89
C SER A 53 -1.69 -4.90 23.48
N GLY A 54 -0.77 -5.81 23.79
CA GLY A 54 -1.05 -7.05 24.53
C GLY A 54 -1.87 -8.09 23.76
N ARG A 55 -2.34 -9.09 24.52
CA ARG A 55 -3.16 -10.20 23.99
C ARG A 55 -4.42 -9.74 23.24
N PRO A 56 -5.16 -8.71 23.67
CA PRO A 56 -6.36 -8.26 22.95
C PRO A 56 -6.08 -7.83 21.51
N ALA A 57 -4.94 -7.16 21.25
CA ALA A 57 -4.53 -6.75 19.90
C ALA A 57 -4.32 -7.95 18.96
N THR A 58 -3.67 -9.00 19.48
CA THR A 58 -3.48 -10.25 18.75
C THR A 58 -4.81 -10.97 18.52
N VAL A 59 -5.68 -11.07 19.54
CA VAL A 59 -7.01 -11.71 19.41
C VAL A 59 -7.87 -11.03 18.35
N VAL A 60 -7.94 -9.69 18.35
CA VAL A 60 -8.75 -8.96 17.36
C VAL A 60 -8.20 -9.11 15.95
N ARG A 61 -6.87 -9.15 15.77
CA ARG A 61 -6.21 -9.46 14.49
C ARG A 61 -6.65 -10.84 13.97
N GLY A 62 -6.58 -11.87 14.82
CA GLY A 62 -6.98 -13.24 14.45
C GLY A 62 -8.47 -13.38 14.17
N PHE A 63 -9.33 -12.78 15.00
CA PHE A 63 -10.77 -12.76 14.79
C PHE A 63 -11.13 -12.10 13.45
N ARG A 64 -10.59 -10.91 13.20
CA ARG A 64 -10.89 -10.15 11.98
C ARG A 64 -10.32 -10.82 10.74
N ALA A 65 -9.21 -11.56 10.84
CA ALA A 65 -8.69 -12.39 9.77
C ALA A 65 -9.68 -13.46 9.32
N LEU A 66 -10.33 -14.16 10.25
CA LEU A 66 -11.38 -15.14 9.93
C LEU A 66 -12.67 -14.45 9.45
N TYR A 67 -13.12 -13.43 10.17
CA TYR A 67 -14.36 -12.71 9.88
C TYR A 67 -14.35 -12.09 8.48
N LEU A 68 -13.28 -11.38 8.13
CA LEU A 68 -13.14 -10.74 6.83
C LEU A 68 -12.61 -11.70 5.76
N GLY A 69 -11.57 -12.48 6.08
CA GLY A 69 -10.85 -13.31 5.11
C GLY A 69 -11.58 -14.58 4.70
N LEU A 70 -12.48 -15.11 5.55
CA LEU A 70 -13.34 -16.24 5.23
C LEU A 70 -14.78 -15.80 4.93
N PHE A 71 -15.52 -15.31 5.93
CA PHE A 71 -16.96 -15.09 5.79
C PHE A 71 -17.30 -14.03 4.74
N PHE A 72 -16.84 -12.78 4.94
CA PHE A 72 -17.13 -11.71 3.99
C PHE A 72 -16.53 -11.99 2.62
N ASN A 73 -15.30 -12.48 2.57
CA ASN A 73 -14.63 -12.80 1.33
C ASN A 73 -15.42 -13.84 0.50
N CYS A 74 -15.86 -14.95 1.11
CA CYS A 74 -16.67 -15.95 0.43
C CYS A 74 -18.02 -15.41 -0.02
N MET A 75 -18.70 -14.59 0.80
CA MET A 75 -19.97 -13.97 0.42
C MET A 75 -19.82 -13.07 -0.81
N ILE A 76 -18.80 -12.20 -0.83
CA ILE A 76 -18.58 -11.29 -1.95
C ILE A 76 -18.24 -12.07 -3.22
N MET A 77 -17.30 -13.02 -3.14
CA MET A 77 -16.97 -13.87 -4.27
C MET A 77 -18.20 -14.64 -4.79
N ALA A 78 -19.08 -15.11 -3.91
CA ALA A 78 -20.33 -15.75 -4.32
C ALA A 78 -21.28 -14.79 -5.06
N THR A 79 -21.38 -13.52 -4.66
CA THR A 79 -22.18 -12.53 -5.42
C THR A 79 -21.63 -12.27 -6.83
N VAL A 80 -20.30 -12.25 -6.95
CA VAL A 80 -19.61 -12.04 -8.23
C VAL A 80 -19.74 -13.29 -9.12
N ASN A 81 -19.64 -14.48 -8.54
CA ASN A 81 -19.94 -15.76 -9.19
C ASN A 81 -21.38 -15.79 -9.73
N LEU A 82 -22.36 -15.35 -8.94
CA LEU A 82 -23.75 -15.28 -9.39
C LEU A 82 -23.90 -14.36 -10.61
N ALA A 83 -23.24 -13.20 -10.62
CA ALA A 83 -23.26 -12.30 -11.77
C ALA A 83 -22.65 -12.97 -13.02
N ALA A 84 -21.53 -13.68 -12.87
CA ALA A 84 -20.90 -14.42 -13.97
C ALA A 84 -21.79 -15.57 -14.48
N VAL A 85 -22.45 -16.30 -13.58
CA VAL A 85 -23.44 -17.33 -13.92
C VAL A 85 -24.57 -16.75 -14.76
N LYS A 86 -25.15 -15.62 -14.36
CA LYS A 86 -26.23 -14.97 -15.13
C LYS A 86 -25.75 -14.54 -16.52
N ILE A 87 -24.54 -13.97 -16.63
CA ILE A 87 -23.95 -13.57 -17.92
C ILE A 87 -23.72 -14.80 -18.80
N ALA A 88 -23.05 -15.84 -18.30
CA ALA A 88 -22.73 -17.04 -19.07
C ALA A 88 -23.99 -17.83 -19.47
N ASN A 89 -25.02 -17.82 -18.62
CA ASN A 89 -26.28 -18.49 -18.93
C ASN A 89 -27.02 -17.80 -20.08
N VAL A 90 -27.05 -16.46 -20.12
CA VAL A 90 -27.68 -15.70 -21.22
C VAL A 90 -26.81 -15.71 -22.49
N MET A 91 -25.50 -15.55 -22.37
CA MET A 91 -24.62 -15.36 -23.55
C MET A 91 -24.14 -16.69 -24.17
N LEU A 92 -23.91 -17.70 -23.34
CA LEU A 92 -23.30 -18.98 -23.76
C LEU A 92 -24.25 -20.16 -23.60
N GLY A 93 -25.42 -19.96 -23.00
CA GLY A 93 -26.34 -21.05 -22.64
C GLY A 93 -25.77 -21.99 -21.58
N TRP A 94 -24.74 -21.57 -20.83
CA TRP A 94 -24.07 -22.46 -19.88
C TRP A 94 -24.88 -22.60 -18.59
N PRO A 95 -25.09 -23.83 -18.09
CA PRO A 95 -25.70 -24.03 -16.78
C PRO A 95 -24.75 -23.55 -15.66
N MET A 96 -25.33 -23.22 -14.51
CA MET A 96 -24.61 -22.69 -13.35
C MET A 96 -23.39 -23.55 -12.96
N GLY A 97 -23.56 -24.87 -12.87
CA GLY A 97 -22.47 -25.78 -12.50
C GLY A 97 -21.28 -25.75 -13.46
N ARG A 98 -21.54 -25.71 -14.78
CA ARG A 98 -20.48 -25.61 -15.80
C ARG A 98 -19.74 -24.28 -15.70
N THR A 99 -20.48 -23.19 -15.56
CA THR A 99 -19.91 -21.85 -15.41
C THR A 99 -19.01 -21.78 -14.17
N LEU A 100 -19.50 -22.22 -13.01
CA LEU A 100 -18.73 -22.21 -11.76
C LEU A 100 -17.49 -23.09 -11.85
N ALA A 101 -17.56 -24.27 -12.48
CA ALA A 101 -16.40 -25.14 -12.66
C ALA A 101 -15.30 -24.47 -13.48
N VAL A 102 -15.64 -23.92 -14.66
CA VAL A 102 -14.68 -23.22 -15.53
C VAL A 102 -14.10 -22.00 -14.82
N CYS A 103 -14.96 -21.18 -14.22
CA CYS A 103 -14.56 -19.97 -13.52
C CYS A 103 -13.70 -20.26 -12.28
N THR A 104 -13.94 -21.37 -11.57
CA THR A 104 -13.13 -21.80 -10.42
C THR A 104 -11.73 -22.20 -10.88
N VAL A 105 -11.63 -23.08 -11.88
CA VAL A 105 -10.34 -23.53 -12.41
C VAL A 105 -9.52 -22.34 -12.92
N LEU A 106 -10.16 -21.45 -13.69
CA LEU A 106 -9.50 -20.28 -14.27
C LEU A 106 -8.97 -19.33 -13.18
N ASN A 107 -9.79 -18.99 -12.19
CA ASN A 107 -9.35 -18.06 -11.13
C ASN A 107 -8.32 -18.68 -10.18
N VAL A 108 -8.44 -19.97 -9.84
CA VAL A 108 -7.44 -20.63 -8.99
C VAL A 108 -6.10 -20.70 -9.71
N ALA A 109 -6.08 -21.05 -11.00
CA ALA A 109 -4.85 -21.07 -11.80
C ALA A 109 -4.21 -19.68 -11.90
N PHE A 110 -5.02 -18.64 -12.14
CA PHE A 110 -4.56 -17.27 -12.22
C PHE A 110 -4.07 -16.75 -10.86
N ALA A 111 -4.81 -16.96 -9.77
CA ALA A 111 -4.41 -16.52 -8.43
C ALA A 111 -3.18 -17.28 -7.91
N ALA A 112 -3.01 -18.55 -8.25
CA ALA A 112 -1.83 -19.33 -7.87
C ALA A 112 -0.54 -18.84 -8.55
N THR A 113 -0.66 -18.13 -9.67
CA THR A 113 0.47 -17.65 -10.48
C THR A 113 0.66 -16.13 -10.42
N SER A 114 -0.37 -15.36 -10.07
CA SER A 114 -0.33 -13.90 -10.03
C SER A 114 -0.21 -13.37 -8.60
N GLY A 115 0.95 -12.79 -8.28
CA GLY A 115 1.11 -11.95 -7.09
C GLY A 115 0.36 -10.61 -7.23
N LEU A 116 0.33 -9.80 -6.16
CA LEU A 116 -0.37 -8.50 -6.14
C LEU A 116 0.00 -7.60 -7.33
N TRP A 117 1.28 -7.55 -7.70
CA TRP A 117 1.74 -6.76 -8.86
C TRP A 117 1.11 -7.22 -10.18
N GLY A 118 1.05 -8.54 -10.42
CA GLY A 118 0.44 -9.11 -11.62
C GLY A 118 -1.06 -8.79 -11.71
N VAL A 119 -1.76 -8.87 -10.57
CA VAL A 119 -3.17 -8.45 -10.49
C VAL A 119 -3.32 -6.96 -10.82
N MET A 120 -2.51 -6.08 -10.23
CA MET A 120 -2.62 -4.63 -10.47
C MET A 120 -2.36 -4.23 -11.93
N VAL A 121 -1.39 -4.85 -12.60
CA VAL A 121 -1.08 -4.56 -14.01
C VAL A 121 -2.21 -5.05 -14.92
N THR A 122 -2.71 -6.26 -14.68
CA THR A 122 -3.81 -6.81 -15.48
C THR A 122 -5.10 -6.04 -15.28
N ASP A 123 -5.43 -5.64 -14.05
CA ASP A 123 -6.58 -4.78 -13.73
C ASP A 123 -6.60 -3.48 -14.56
N MET A 124 -5.44 -2.85 -14.78
CA MET A 124 -5.34 -1.61 -15.57
C MET A 124 -5.78 -1.82 -17.03
N ILE A 125 -5.32 -2.92 -17.65
CA ILE A 125 -5.69 -3.29 -19.02
C ILE A 125 -7.18 -3.67 -19.07
N GLN A 126 -7.62 -4.46 -18.11
CA GLN A 126 -8.98 -4.97 -18.01
C GLN A 126 -10.00 -3.83 -17.80
N PHE A 127 -9.62 -2.78 -17.06
CA PHE A 127 -10.44 -1.58 -16.90
C PHE A 127 -10.76 -0.91 -18.25
N GLY A 128 -9.76 -0.75 -19.13
CA GLY A 128 -9.98 -0.17 -20.46
C GLY A 128 -10.94 -0.99 -21.33
N ILE A 129 -10.76 -2.32 -21.32
CA ILE A 129 -11.62 -3.26 -22.06
C ILE A 129 -13.05 -3.22 -21.53
N ALA A 130 -13.24 -3.34 -20.21
CA ALA A 130 -14.55 -3.34 -19.57
C ALA A 130 -15.30 -2.01 -19.78
N MET A 131 -14.58 -0.88 -19.69
CA MET A 131 -15.17 0.43 -19.95
C MET A 131 -15.61 0.56 -21.41
N THR A 132 -14.77 0.16 -22.36
CA THR A 132 -15.11 0.17 -23.79
C THR A 132 -16.36 -0.67 -24.07
N GLY A 133 -16.43 -1.89 -23.49
CA GLY A 133 -17.61 -2.73 -23.55
C GLY A 133 -18.84 -2.02 -23.00
N SER A 134 -18.76 -1.42 -21.81
CA SER A 134 -19.90 -0.76 -21.17
C SER A 134 -20.48 0.40 -22.00
N PHE A 135 -19.62 1.23 -22.62
CA PHE A 135 -20.04 2.30 -23.51
C PHE A 135 -20.65 1.75 -24.80
N ALA A 136 -20.08 0.68 -25.37
CA ALA A 136 -20.65 0.01 -26.53
C ALA A 136 -22.07 -0.53 -26.22
N ALA A 137 -22.25 -1.18 -25.08
CA ALA A 137 -23.58 -1.67 -24.65
C ALA A 137 -24.60 -0.53 -24.54
N ALA A 138 -24.23 0.60 -23.95
CA ALA A 138 -25.10 1.77 -23.87
C ALA A 138 -25.44 2.31 -25.27
N TYR A 139 -24.44 2.42 -26.14
CA TYR A 139 -24.63 2.90 -27.52
C TYR A 139 -25.58 2.01 -28.32
N PHE A 140 -25.34 0.69 -28.35
CA PHE A 140 -26.19 -0.25 -29.11
C PHE A 140 -27.57 -0.46 -28.50
N ALA A 141 -27.72 -0.27 -27.18
CA ALA A 141 -29.02 -0.22 -26.53
C ALA A 141 -29.86 0.97 -27.01
N LEU A 142 -29.24 2.15 -27.18
CA LEU A 142 -29.91 3.34 -27.71
C LEU A 142 -30.31 3.20 -29.17
N GLN A 143 -29.54 2.45 -29.97
CA GLN A 143 -29.83 2.19 -31.38
C GLN A 143 -31.00 1.21 -31.61
N GLN A 144 -31.52 0.57 -30.55
CA GLN A 144 -32.66 -0.31 -30.71
C GLN A 144 -33.89 0.49 -31.19
N PRO A 145 -34.62 0.04 -32.24
CA PRO A 145 -35.78 0.75 -32.76
C PRO A 145 -36.85 1.01 -31.69
N ALA A 146 -37.05 0.03 -30.80
CA ALA A 146 -37.95 0.15 -29.65
C ALA A 146 -37.53 1.25 -28.66
N VAL A 147 -36.24 1.60 -28.59
CA VAL A 147 -35.71 2.66 -27.72
C VAL A 147 -35.72 4.01 -28.44
N GLY A 148 -35.26 4.07 -29.69
CA GLY A 148 -35.33 5.29 -30.53
C GLY A 148 -34.33 6.38 -30.12
N GLY A 149 -33.10 6.01 -29.77
CA GLY A 149 -32.06 6.94 -29.34
C GLY A 149 -32.30 7.53 -27.94
N LEU A 150 -31.54 8.57 -27.57
CA LEU A 150 -31.67 9.24 -26.27
C LEU A 150 -33.03 9.92 -26.11
N SER A 151 -33.51 10.59 -27.17
CA SER A 151 -34.82 11.27 -27.15
C SER A 151 -35.96 10.27 -26.94
N GLY A 152 -35.97 9.17 -27.70
CA GLY A 152 -36.97 8.11 -27.56
C GLY A 152 -36.92 7.42 -26.19
N LEU A 153 -35.71 7.17 -25.67
CA LEU A 153 -35.52 6.58 -24.34
C LEU A 153 -36.21 7.41 -23.25
N PHE A 154 -35.92 8.71 -23.20
CA PHE A 154 -36.44 9.56 -22.12
C PHE A 154 -37.90 9.96 -22.31
N HIS A 155 -38.42 9.93 -23.53
CA HIS A 155 -39.84 10.18 -23.79
C HIS A 155 -40.73 8.99 -23.40
N ARG A 156 -40.22 7.76 -23.54
CA ARG A 156 -40.98 6.53 -23.26
C ARG A 156 -40.91 6.08 -21.80
N ILE A 157 -39.86 6.49 -21.07
CA ILE A 157 -39.72 6.18 -19.65
C ILE A 157 -40.54 7.18 -18.81
N PRO A 158 -41.27 6.72 -17.78
CA PRO A 158 -41.98 7.62 -16.87
C PRO A 158 -41.06 8.69 -16.25
N PRO A 159 -41.47 9.97 -16.20
CA PRO A 159 -40.63 11.05 -15.64
C PRO A 159 -40.14 10.79 -14.22
N ALA A 160 -40.94 10.11 -13.38
CA ALA A 160 -40.59 9.74 -12.02
C ALA A 160 -39.35 8.80 -11.97
N THR A 161 -39.21 7.89 -12.94
CA THR A 161 -38.08 6.95 -13.03
C THR A 161 -36.78 7.66 -13.39
N LEU A 162 -36.85 8.80 -14.08
CA LEU A 162 -35.69 9.62 -14.48
C LEU A 162 -35.23 10.59 -13.39
N GLY A 163 -35.96 10.70 -12.29
CA GLY A 163 -35.56 11.53 -11.16
C GLY A 163 -34.19 11.09 -10.61
N LEU A 164 -33.24 12.03 -10.55
CA LEU A 164 -31.95 11.82 -9.87
C LEU A 164 -32.09 11.88 -8.34
N ILE A 165 -33.20 12.46 -7.87
CA ILE A 165 -33.59 12.58 -6.47
C ILE A 165 -35.00 11.98 -6.38
N PRO A 166 -35.30 11.19 -5.34
CA PRO A 166 -36.64 10.65 -5.15
C PRO A 166 -37.68 11.76 -4.94
N ASP A 167 -38.95 11.45 -5.20
CA ASP A 167 -40.06 12.34 -4.89
C ASP A 167 -40.20 12.54 -3.37
N PHE A 168 -40.21 13.80 -2.93
CA PHE A 168 -40.39 14.18 -1.52
C PHE A 168 -41.83 13.97 -1.04
N GLY A 169 -42.80 13.77 -1.94
CA GLY A 169 -44.17 13.39 -1.59
C GLY A 169 -44.26 12.00 -0.95
N ASN A 170 -43.33 11.09 -1.28
CA ASN A 170 -43.20 9.78 -0.62
C ASN A 170 -42.02 9.80 0.36
N TRP A 171 -42.26 10.34 1.55
CA TRP A 171 -41.23 10.51 2.57
C TRP A 171 -40.53 9.20 2.95
N GLN A 172 -41.24 8.07 2.97
CA GLN A 172 -40.63 6.76 3.29
C GLN A 172 -39.60 6.35 2.22
N LEU A 173 -39.91 6.60 0.93
CA LEU A 173 -38.98 6.38 -0.17
C LEU A 173 -37.81 7.37 -0.10
N THR A 174 -38.08 8.66 0.14
CA THR A 174 -37.04 9.68 0.31
C THR A 174 -36.07 9.32 1.43
N LEU A 175 -36.61 8.87 2.57
CA LEU A 175 -35.82 8.45 3.72
C LEU A 175 -34.92 7.27 3.37
N SER A 176 -35.48 6.21 2.80
CA SER A 176 -34.76 4.97 2.53
C SER A 176 -33.75 5.08 1.38
N VAL A 177 -34.08 5.83 0.32
CA VAL A 177 -33.25 5.92 -0.89
C VAL A 177 -32.22 7.05 -0.80
N LEU A 178 -32.52 8.18 -0.15
CA LEU A 178 -31.67 9.37 -0.17
C LEU A 178 -31.13 9.73 1.22
N VAL A 179 -32.03 10.00 2.18
CA VAL A 179 -31.63 10.61 3.46
C VAL A 179 -30.74 9.66 4.25
N ILE A 180 -31.16 8.40 4.44
CA ILE A 180 -30.40 7.42 5.22
C ILE A 180 -29.06 7.11 4.55
N PRO A 181 -28.96 6.86 3.23
CA PRO A 181 -27.69 6.71 2.55
C PRO A 181 -26.71 7.87 2.79
N LEU A 182 -27.17 9.12 2.63
CA LEU A 182 -26.35 10.33 2.74
C LEU A 182 -25.99 10.73 4.17
N THR A 183 -26.86 10.48 5.14
CA THR A 183 -26.68 10.97 6.52
C THR A 183 -26.15 9.91 7.47
N VAL A 184 -26.38 8.62 7.18
CA VAL A 184 -26.07 7.52 8.10
C VAL A 184 -25.26 6.41 7.43
N GLN A 185 -25.73 5.87 6.31
CA GLN A 185 -25.20 4.61 5.75
C GLN A 185 -23.70 4.69 5.41
N TRP A 186 -23.27 5.78 4.77
CA TRP A 186 -21.92 5.89 4.22
C TRP A 186 -20.82 5.78 5.29
N TRP A 187 -21.07 6.28 6.51
CA TRP A 187 -20.10 6.25 7.61
C TRP A 187 -20.36 5.12 8.60
N SER A 188 -21.59 4.61 8.68
CA SER A 188 -21.98 3.65 9.73
C SER A 188 -21.80 2.19 9.35
N VAL A 189 -21.74 1.90 8.05
CA VAL A 189 -21.69 0.52 7.56
C VAL A 189 -20.33 0.19 6.96
N TRP A 190 -19.78 -0.96 7.36
CA TRP A 190 -18.63 -1.55 6.67
C TRP A 190 -19.09 -2.21 5.36
N TYR A 191 -18.51 -1.78 4.24
CA TYR A 191 -18.70 -2.41 2.94
C TYR A 191 -17.34 -2.57 2.22
N PRO A 192 -17.07 -3.70 1.54
CA PRO A 192 -15.81 -3.93 0.84
C PRO A 192 -15.51 -2.83 -0.18
N GLY A 193 -14.31 -2.27 -0.13
CA GLY A 193 -13.91 -1.14 -0.98
C GLY A 193 -14.56 0.21 -0.64
N SER A 194 -15.39 0.26 0.40
CA SER A 194 -15.99 1.47 0.96
C SER A 194 -16.04 1.36 2.49
N GLU A 195 -15.00 0.79 3.10
CA GLU A 195 -14.86 0.74 4.54
C GLU A 195 -14.68 2.17 5.09
N PRO A 196 -15.48 2.59 6.08
CA PRO A 196 -15.23 3.82 6.81
C PRO A 196 -13.83 3.79 7.42
N GLY A 197 -12.95 4.73 7.06
CA GLY A 197 -11.55 4.72 7.50
C GLY A 197 -10.56 4.13 6.49
N GLY A 198 -11.02 3.69 5.31
CA GLY A 198 -10.16 3.34 4.18
C GLY A 198 -9.50 1.96 4.22
N GLY A 199 -10.01 1.03 5.04
CA GLY A 199 -9.50 -0.34 5.16
C GLY A 199 -9.82 -1.25 3.96
N SER A 200 -9.77 -2.57 4.18
CA SER A 200 -10.05 -3.60 3.18
C SER A 200 -9.03 -3.60 2.02
N TYR A 201 -9.37 -4.17 0.86
CA TYR A 201 -8.45 -4.28 -0.28
C TYR A 201 -7.98 -2.92 -0.83
N ASN A 202 -8.68 -1.82 -0.54
CA ASN A 202 -8.21 -0.47 -0.86
C ASN A 202 -6.98 -0.09 -0.02
N ALA A 203 -6.91 -0.49 1.25
CA ALA A 203 -5.73 -0.28 2.08
C ALA A 203 -4.49 -0.95 1.48
N GLN A 204 -4.60 -2.18 0.98
CA GLN A 204 -3.47 -2.86 0.32
C GLN A 204 -2.91 -2.07 -0.86
N ARG A 205 -3.79 -1.45 -1.68
CA ARG A 205 -3.36 -0.61 -2.81
C ARG A 205 -2.67 0.67 -2.35
N MET A 206 -3.13 1.28 -1.24
CA MET A 206 -2.50 2.45 -0.64
C MET A 206 -1.14 2.11 0.01
N LEU A 207 -1.03 0.95 0.66
CA LEU A 207 0.20 0.43 1.27
C LEU A 207 1.25 0.12 0.21
N ALA A 208 0.84 -0.44 -0.94
CA ALA A 208 1.71 -0.73 -2.07
C ALA A 208 2.11 0.51 -2.89
N ALA A 209 1.53 1.68 -2.61
CA ALA A 209 1.88 2.90 -3.32
C ALA A 209 3.30 3.35 -2.97
N LYS A 210 4.02 3.94 -3.94
CA LYS A 210 5.41 4.36 -3.72
C LYS A 210 5.51 5.43 -2.64
N SER A 211 4.63 6.42 -2.68
CA SER A 211 4.59 7.55 -1.73
C SER A 211 3.17 7.85 -1.23
N GLU A 212 3.06 8.69 -0.20
CA GLU A 212 1.78 9.23 0.29
C GLU A 212 1.01 9.98 -0.81
N ARG A 213 1.74 10.70 -1.67
CA ARG A 213 1.16 11.39 -2.83
C ARG A 213 0.51 10.39 -3.78
N ASP A 214 1.20 9.29 -4.08
CA ASP A 214 0.69 8.26 -4.99
C ASP A 214 -0.51 7.51 -4.37
N ALA A 215 -0.48 7.25 -3.06
CA ALA A 215 -1.61 6.65 -2.34
C ALA A 215 -2.86 7.53 -2.43
N LEU A 216 -2.72 8.83 -2.15
CA LEU A 216 -3.83 9.79 -2.24
C LEU A 216 -4.32 9.94 -3.68
N ALA A 217 -3.42 10.17 -4.64
CA ALA A 217 -3.77 10.39 -6.04
C ALA A 217 -4.43 9.15 -6.68
N GLY A 218 -3.90 7.95 -6.40
CA GLY A 218 -4.49 6.70 -6.86
C GLY A 218 -5.90 6.47 -6.31
N THR A 219 -6.11 6.77 -5.02
CA THR A 219 -7.43 6.66 -4.39
C THR A 219 -8.41 7.69 -4.94
N LEU A 220 -7.96 8.92 -5.22
CA LEU A 220 -8.78 9.95 -5.85
C LEU A 220 -9.19 9.54 -7.27
N PHE A 221 -8.24 9.05 -8.07
CA PHE A 221 -8.50 8.57 -9.42
C PHE A 221 -9.51 7.42 -9.42
N PHE A 222 -9.37 6.46 -8.50
CA PHE A 222 -10.34 5.37 -8.34
C PHE A 222 -11.76 5.92 -8.16
N ASN A 223 -11.97 6.90 -7.27
CA ASN A 223 -13.29 7.47 -7.04
C ASN A 223 -13.83 8.24 -8.26
N VAL A 224 -12.98 9.00 -8.96
CA VAL A 224 -13.38 9.68 -10.21
C VAL A 224 -13.83 8.66 -11.26
N ALA A 225 -13.03 7.62 -11.51
CA ALA A 225 -13.38 6.58 -12.47
C ALA A 225 -14.65 5.81 -12.05
N HIS A 226 -14.79 5.49 -10.77
CA HIS A 226 -15.88 4.68 -10.23
C HIS A 226 -17.24 5.41 -10.23
N TYR A 227 -17.25 6.69 -9.86
CA TYR A 227 -18.48 7.46 -9.63
C TYR A 227 -18.78 8.53 -10.68
N ALA A 228 -17.79 9.06 -11.40
CA ALA A 228 -18.05 10.05 -12.46
C ALA A 228 -18.15 9.39 -13.85
N LEU A 229 -17.18 8.52 -14.20
CA LEU A 229 -17.07 7.95 -15.55
C LEU A 229 -18.00 6.74 -15.78
N ARG A 230 -17.99 5.80 -14.84
CA ARG A 230 -18.62 4.48 -14.98
C ARG A 230 -20.16 4.40 -14.90
N PRO A 231 -20.91 5.23 -14.13
CA PRO A 231 -22.32 4.95 -13.86
C PRO A 231 -23.25 5.07 -15.08
N TRP A 232 -23.08 6.11 -15.91
CA TRP A 232 -24.04 6.45 -16.98
C TRP A 232 -24.22 5.36 -18.04
N PRO A 233 -23.15 4.73 -18.55
CA PRO A 233 -23.31 3.60 -19.47
C PRO A 233 -24.23 2.51 -18.91
N TRP A 234 -24.12 2.20 -17.62
CA TRP A 234 -24.95 1.16 -17.00
C TRP A 234 -26.39 1.61 -16.76
N ILE A 235 -26.59 2.87 -16.36
CA ILE A 235 -27.93 3.46 -16.18
C ILE A 235 -28.69 3.49 -17.51
N ILE A 236 -28.03 3.88 -18.61
CA ILE A 236 -28.63 3.90 -19.95
C ILE A 236 -29.08 2.50 -20.36
N VAL A 237 -28.22 1.48 -20.21
CA VAL A 237 -28.59 0.09 -20.52
C VAL A 237 -29.77 -0.36 -19.65
N ALA A 238 -29.79 0.02 -18.38
CA ALA A 238 -30.87 -0.33 -17.48
C ALA A 238 -32.21 0.30 -17.88
N LEU A 239 -32.24 1.59 -18.19
CA LEU A 239 -33.42 2.30 -18.67
C LEU A 239 -33.91 1.71 -20.00
N ALA A 240 -32.99 1.46 -20.96
CA ALA A 240 -33.33 0.84 -22.23
C ALA A 240 -33.96 -0.56 -22.04
N SER A 241 -33.47 -1.33 -21.05
CA SER A 241 -34.03 -2.65 -20.74
C SER A 241 -35.49 -2.59 -20.27
N MET A 242 -35.93 -1.49 -19.65
CA MET A 242 -37.34 -1.33 -19.22
C MET A 242 -38.29 -1.16 -20.40
N ILE A 243 -37.79 -0.66 -21.53
CA ILE A 243 -38.58 -0.53 -22.77
C ILE A 243 -38.54 -1.84 -23.55
N VAL A 244 -37.36 -2.43 -23.70
CA VAL A 244 -37.18 -3.63 -24.54
C VAL A 244 -37.69 -4.90 -23.87
N PHE A 245 -37.54 -5.00 -22.55
CA PHE A 245 -38.04 -6.10 -21.73
C PHE A 245 -38.81 -5.54 -20.53
N PRO A 246 -40.05 -5.05 -20.71
CA PRO A 246 -40.83 -4.46 -19.61
C PRO A 246 -41.02 -5.43 -18.44
N ASN A 247 -41.41 -6.67 -18.73
CA ASN A 247 -41.67 -7.72 -17.75
C ASN A 247 -40.56 -8.77 -17.75
N LEU A 248 -40.42 -9.48 -16.62
CA LEU A 248 -39.49 -10.61 -16.52
C LEU A 248 -39.87 -11.76 -17.45
N SER A 249 -41.16 -11.91 -17.77
CA SER A 249 -41.66 -12.86 -18.77
C SER A 249 -41.10 -12.60 -20.17
N ASP A 250 -40.82 -11.34 -20.51
CA ASP A 250 -40.27 -10.98 -21.84
C ASP A 250 -38.81 -11.43 -21.97
N ILE A 251 -38.07 -11.40 -20.85
CA ILE A 251 -36.72 -11.97 -20.77
C ILE A 251 -36.81 -13.49 -20.90
N ALA A 252 -37.72 -14.14 -20.18
CA ALA A 252 -37.92 -15.59 -20.26
C ALA A 252 -38.29 -16.04 -21.68
N ALA A 253 -39.17 -15.30 -22.37
CA ALA A 253 -39.56 -15.58 -23.74
C ALA A 253 -38.42 -15.38 -24.74
N ALA A 254 -37.60 -14.34 -24.54
CA ALA A 254 -36.44 -14.09 -25.40
C ALA A 254 -35.30 -15.11 -25.21
N PHE A 255 -35.24 -15.77 -24.04
CA PHE A 255 -34.18 -16.69 -23.67
C PHE A 255 -34.76 -17.96 -23.02
N PRO A 256 -35.43 -18.84 -23.78
CA PRO A 256 -36.15 -19.99 -23.21
C PRO A 256 -35.24 -21.06 -22.59
N TYR A 257 -33.94 -21.03 -22.92
CA TYR A 257 -32.91 -21.94 -22.38
C TYR A 257 -32.29 -21.44 -21.06
N VAL A 258 -32.62 -20.23 -20.62
CA VAL A 258 -32.12 -19.66 -19.37
C VAL A 258 -32.83 -20.32 -18.18
N ASP A 259 -32.08 -20.61 -17.12
CA ASP A 259 -32.66 -21.16 -15.89
C ASP A 259 -33.63 -20.14 -15.27
N GLN A 260 -34.90 -20.53 -15.13
CA GLN A 260 -35.95 -19.67 -14.60
C GLN A 260 -35.64 -19.12 -13.20
N ARG A 261 -34.85 -19.85 -12.39
CA ARG A 261 -34.45 -19.42 -11.04
C ARG A 261 -33.51 -18.22 -11.05
N LEU A 262 -32.80 -18.00 -12.17
CA LEU A 262 -31.85 -16.91 -12.32
C LEU A 262 -32.48 -15.63 -12.89
N ILE A 263 -33.70 -15.73 -13.41
CA ILE A 263 -34.42 -14.61 -14.01
C ILE A 263 -34.82 -13.62 -12.92
N GLY A 264 -34.27 -12.43 -13.01
CA GLY A 264 -34.56 -11.31 -12.13
C GLY A 264 -34.23 -9.99 -12.81
N HIS A 265 -34.60 -8.87 -12.17
CA HIS A 265 -34.35 -7.53 -12.73
C HIS A 265 -32.86 -7.24 -12.98
N ASP A 266 -31.97 -7.89 -12.24
CA ASP A 266 -30.52 -7.78 -12.41
C ASP A 266 -29.99 -8.46 -13.69
N MET A 267 -30.68 -9.48 -14.21
CA MET A 267 -30.35 -10.18 -15.46
C MET A 267 -30.64 -9.35 -16.71
N ALA A 268 -31.48 -8.31 -16.60
CA ALA A 268 -31.83 -7.45 -17.73
C ALA A 268 -30.61 -6.78 -18.38
N TYR A 269 -29.54 -6.54 -17.61
CA TYR A 269 -28.27 -6.06 -18.17
C TYR A 269 -27.68 -7.06 -19.17
N SER A 270 -27.55 -8.32 -18.74
CA SER A 270 -27.04 -9.43 -19.57
C SER A 270 -27.94 -9.66 -20.79
N ALA A 271 -29.26 -9.57 -20.61
CA ALA A 271 -30.23 -9.69 -21.70
C ALA A 271 -30.03 -8.64 -22.81
N MET A 272 -29.72 -7.39 -22.42
CA MET A 272 -29.46 -6.31 -23.38
C MET A 272 -28.18 -6.50 -24.18
N LEU A 273 -27.24 -7.34 -23.72
CA LEU A 273 -26.00 -7.61 -24.45
C LEU A 273 -26.23 -8.39 -25.75
N LYS A 274 -27.40 -9.03 -25.93
CA LYS A 274 -27.75 -9.74 -27.18
C LYS A 274 -27.76 -8.84 -28.42
N PHE A 275 -27.87 -7.53 -28.20
CA PHE A 275 -27.95 -6.52 -29.26
C PHE A 275 -26.57 -6.02 -29.72
N LEU A 276 -25.49 -6.48 -29.09
CA LEU A 276 -24.14 -6.14 -29.52
C LEU A 276 -23.79 -6.86 -30.83
N PRO A 277 -23.18 -6.16 -31.81
CA PRO A 277 -22.61 -6.81 -32.99
C PRO A 277 -21.54 -7.82 -32.60
N THR A 278 -21.30 -8.83 -33.43
CA THR A 278 -20.41 -9.97 -33.14
C THR A 278 -19.03 -9.57 -32.60
N GLY A 279 -18.39 -8.54 -33.18
CA GLY A 279 -17.09 -8.03 -32.69
C GLY A 279 -17.16 -7.40 -31.29
N PHE A 280 -18.15 -6.53 -31.05
CA PHE A 280 -18.35 -5.91 -29.74
C PHE A 280 -18.88 -6.88 -28.69
N LEU A 281 -19.63 -7.91 -29.11
CA LEU A 281 -20.09 -8.98 -28.24
C LEU A 281 -18.89 -9.79 -27.72
N GLY A 282 -17.95 -10.15 -28.59
CA GLY A 282 -16.69 -10.80 -28.19
C GLY A 282 -15.88 -9.94 -27.22
N LEU A 283 -15.72 -8.64 -27.54
CA LEU A 283 -15.04 -7.68 -26.65
C LEU A 283 -15.73 -7.55 -25.30
N MET A 284 -17.07 -7.52 -25.27
CA MET A 284 -17.86 -7.45 -24.05
C MET A 284 -17.71 -8.70 -23.21
N ILE A 285 -17.81 -9.90 -23.80
CA ILE A 285 -17.62 -11.16 -23.08
C ILE A 285 -16.21 -11.21 -22.48
N ALA A 286 -15.19 -10.84 -23.26
CA ALA A 286 -13.82 -10.74 -22.77
C ALA A 286 -13.70 -9.71 -21.62
N GLY A 287 -14.33 -8.54 -21.74
CA GLY A 287 -14.34 -7.49 -20.72
C GLY A 287 -15.07 -7.89 -19.43
N LEU A 288 -16.18 -8.61 -19.54
CA LEU A 288 -16.92 -9.12 -18.38
C LEU A 288 -16.16 -10.26 -17.70
N LEU A 289 -15.54 -11.16 -18.46
CA LEU A 289 -14.67 -12.20 -17.91
C LEU A 289 -13.44 -11.56 -17.24
N ALA A 290 -12.85 -10.54 -17.84
CA ALA A 290 -11.77 -9.75 -17.27
C ALA A 290 -12.18 -9.09 -15.93
N ALA A 291 -13.30 -8.38 -15.89
CA ALA A 291 -13.81 -7.75 -14.67
C ALA A 291 -14.13 -8.79 -13.57
N TYR A 292 -14.64 -9.95 -13.96
CA TYR A 292 -14.86 -11.09 -13.08
C TYR A 292 -13.55 -11.61 -12.49
N VAL A 293 -12.54 -11.90 -13.33
CA VAL A 293 -11.22 -12.39 -12.90
C VAL A 293 -10.51 -11.38 -12.00
N SER A 294 -10.56 -10.09 -12.33
CA SER A 294 -10.01 -8.99 -11.52
C SER A 294 -10.52 -9.04 -10.08
N THR A 295 -11.85 -9.13 -9.94
CA THR A 295 -12.51 -9.09 -8.64
C THR A 295 -12.22 -10.36 -7.84
N LEU A 296 -12.36 -11.53 -8.45
CA LEU A 296 -12.08 -12.81 -7.80
C LEU A 296 -10.61 -12.91 -7.38
N SER A 297 -9.67 -12.51 -8.24
CA SER A 297 -8.23 -12.56 -7.93
C SER A 297 -7.86 -11.61 -6.80
N THR A 298 -8.48 -10.42 -6.75
CA THR A 298 -8.32 -9.48 -5.62
C THR A 298 -8.79 -10.12 -4.31
N HIS A 299 -9.98 -10.71 -4.30
CA HIS A 299 -10.54 -11.35 -3.12
C HIS A 299 -9.80 -12.62 -2.69
N LEU A 300 -9.34 -13.43 -3.64
CA LEU A 300 -8.54 -14.62 -3.34
C LEU A 300 -7.17 -14.23 -2.75
N ASN A 301 -6.46 -13.28 -3.35
CA ASN A 301 -5.17 -12.82 -2.82
C ASN A 301 -5.32 -12.13 -1.46
N TRP A 302 -6.33 -11.29 -1.29
CA TRP A 302 -6.63 -10.59 -0.05
C TRP A 302 -7.04 -11.54 1.07
N GLY A 303 -8.04 -12.40 0.84
CA GLY A 303 -8.53 -13.34 1.85
C GLY A 303 -7.52 -14.42 2.21
N THR A 304 -6.77 -14.94 1.23
CA THR A 304 -5.67 -15.87 1.52
C THR A 304 -4.59 -15.21 2.36
N SER A 305 -4.25 -13.95 2.09
CA SER A 305 -3.27 -13.22 2.91
C SER A 305 -3.71 -13.15 4.38
N TYR A 306 -4.98 -12.84 4.65
CA TYR A 306 -5.51 -12.85 6.01
C TYR A 306 -5.47 -14.23 6.67
N LEU A 307 -6.00 -15.25 6.00
CA LEU A 307 -6.09 -16.58 6.58
C LEU A 307 -4.71 -17.22 6.78
N VAL A 308 -3.73 -16.89 5.93
CA VAL A 308 -2.38 -17.45 6.02
C VAL A 308 -1.48 -16.61 6.92
N HIS A 309 -1.31 -15.32 6.64
CA HIS A 309 -0.38 -14.47 7.39
C HIS A 309 -0.93 -14.05 8.74
N ASP A 310 -2.18 -13.59 8.80
CA ASP A 310 -2.77 -13.04 10.02
C ASP A 310 -3.34 -14.12 10.96
N PHE A 311 -3.78 -15.25 10.42
CA PHE A 311 -4.32 -16.36 11.21
C PHE A 311 -3.37 -17.57 11.32
N TYR A 312 -3.12 -18.29 10.22
CA TYR A 312 -2.40 -19.57 10.26
C TYR A 312 -0.96 -19.43 10.75
N ARG A 313 -0.18 -18.52 10.17
CA ARG A 313 1.20 -18.25 10.56
C ARG A 313 1.29 -17.72 11.98
N ARG A 314 0.28 -17.01 12.47
CA ARG A 314 0.30 -16.40 13.80
C ARG A 314 -0.11 -17.37 14.91
N PHE A 315 -1.16 -18.15 14.70
CA PHE A 315 -1.83 -18.93 15.76
C PHE A 315 -1.68 -20.45 15.61
N VAL A 316 -1.45 -20.94 14.40
CA VAL A 316 -1.44 -22.39 14.12
C VAL A 316 -0.01 -22.90 13.98
N ARG A 317 0.81 -22.24 13.17
CA ARG A 317 2.21 -22.65 12.94
C ARG A 317 3.07 -21.43 12.63
N ALA A 318 3.88 -21.00 13.59
CA ALA A 318 4.70 -19.77 13.49
C ALA A 318 6.09 -19.99 12.87
N ASP A 319 6.70 -21.15 13.09
CA ASP A 319 8.10 -21.40 12.76
C ASP A 319 8.27 -22.36 11.58
N ALA A 320 7.47 -22.20 10.53
CA ALA A 320 7.65 -22.93 9.27
C ALA A 320 8.48 -22.14 8.26
N ALA A 321 9.14 -22.85 7.33
CA ALA A 321 9.85 -22.23 6.21
C ALA A 321 8.87 -21.53 5.25
N GLU A 322 9.28 -20.46 4.56
CA GLU A 322 8.41 -19.69 3.65
C GLU A 322 7.73 -20.54 2.57
N ARG A 323 8.42 -21.59 2.06
CA ARG A 323 7.83 -22.57 1.13
C ARG A 323 6.55 -23.23 1.65
N HIS A 324 6.45 -23.43 2.98
CA HIS A 324 5.27 -23.98 3.63
C HIS A 324 4.10 -22.99 3.56
N TYR A 325 4.32 -21.72 3.90
CA TYR A 325 3.26 -20.71 3.85
C TYR A 325 2.77 -20.45 2.43
N VAL A 326 3.66 -20.47 1.44
CA VAL A 326 3.26 -20.37 0.02
C VAL A 326 2.39 -21.56 -0.40
N PHE A 327 2.74 -22.78 0.03
CA PHE A 327 1.93 -23.96 -0.23
C PHE A 327 0.55 -23.87 0.44
N VAL A 328 0.51 -23.55 1.74
CA VAL A 328 -0.74 -23.36 2.49
C VAL A 328 -1.59 -22.27 1.84
N GLY A 329 -1.00 -21.17 1.37
CA GLY A 329 -1.71 -20.12 0.66
C GLY A 329 -2.38 -20.62 -0.62
N ARG A 330 -1.71 -21.45 -1.43
CA ARG A 330 -2.33 -22.05 -2.63
C ARG A 330 -3.52 -22.95 -2.26
N VAL A 331 -3.40 -23.73 -1.19
CA VAL A 331 -4.49 -24.59 -0.70
C VAL A 331 -5.67 -23.75 -0.21
N VAL A 332 -5.41 -22.72 0.61
CA VAL A 332 -6.44 -21.82 1.13
C VAL A 332 -7.15 -21.07 0.00
N THR A 333 -6.43 -20.60 -1.02
CA THR A 333 -7.02 -20.00 -2.23
C THR A 333 -8.01 -20.95 -2.91
N ALA A 334 -7.65 -22.22 -3.08
CA ALA A 334 -8.54 -23.21 -3.69
C ALA A 334 -9.79 -23.48 -2.81
N LEU A 335 -9.60 -23.64 -1.50
CA LEU A 335 -10.70 -23.87 -0.56
C LEU A 335 -11.67 -22.68 -0.49
N LEU A 336 -11.15 -21.45 -0.48
CA LEU A 336 -11.95 -20.22 -0.51
C LEU A 336 -12.81 -20.14 -1.77
N MET A 337 -12.24 -20.49 -2.93
CA MET A 337 -12.99 -20.51 -4.19
C MET A 337 -14.10 -21.56 -4.19
N LEU A 338 -13.81 -22.77 -3.67
CA LEU A 338 -14.82 -23.84 -3.54
C LEU A 338 -15.95 -23.44 -2.58
N ALA A 339 -15.61 -22.83 -1.43
CA ALA A 339 -16.59 -22.33 -0.48
C ALA A 339 -17.48 -21.25 -1.11
N ALA A 340 -16.90 -20.29 -1.82
CA ALA A 340 -17.66 -19.26 -2.53
C ALA A 340 -18.56 -19.84 -3.63
N ALA A 341 -18.08 -20.82 -4.40
CA ALA A 341 -18.87 -21.52 -5.39
C ALA A 341 -20.08 -22.24 -4.76
N GLY A 342 -19.88 -22.89 -3.60
CA GLY A 342 -20.95 -23.52 -2.82
C GLY A 342 -22.01 -22.52 -2.35
N VAL A 343 -21.58 -21.40 -1.76
CA VAL A 343 -22.49 -20.33 -1.31
C VAL A 343 -23.30 -19.74 -2.47
N THR A 344 -22.73 -19.70 -3.69
CA THR A 344 -23.40 -19.15 -4.87
C THR A 344 -24.74 -19.85 -5.16
N PHE A 345 -24.85 -21.16 -4.92
CA PHE A 345 -26.09 -21.93 -5.15
C PHE A 345 -27.28 -21.48 -4.29
N VAL A 346 -27.03 -20.75 -3.21
CA VAL A 346 -28.05 -20.27 -2.28
C VAL A 346 -28.49 -18.83 -2.63
N LEU A 347 -27.70 -18.11 -3.45
CA LEU A 347 -27.97 -16.73 -3.80
C LEU A 347 -28.93 -16.61 -5.00
N GLN A 348 -29.89 -15.68 -4.92
CA GLN A 348 -30.91 -15.48 -5.96
C GLN A 348 -30.74 -14.13 -6.69
N SER A 349 -30.53 -13.04 -5.94
CA SER A 349 -30.41 -11.70 -6.52
C SER A 349 -29.18 -10.92 -6.00
N ALA A 350 -28.66 -10.04 -6.86
CA ALA A 350 -27.57 -9.13 -6.51
C ALA A 350 -27.99 -8.14 -5.40
N ARG A 351 -29.22 -7.63 -5.44
CA ARG A 351 -29.74 -6.66 -4.47
C ARG A 351 -29.85 -7.26 -3.06
N GLN A 352 -30.44 -8.44 -2.93
CA GLN A 352 -30.60 -9.10 -1.63
C GLN A 352 -29.23 -9.39 -0.99
N SER A 353 -28.26 -9.82 -1.80
CA SER A 353 -26.91 -10.08 -1.32
C SER A 353 -26.21 -8.79 -0.84
N PHE A 354 -26.42 -7.68 -1.56
CA PHE A 354 -25.93 -6.36 -1.16
C PHE A 354 -26.55 -5.91 0.18
N GLU A 355 -27.86 -6.02 0.33
CA GLU A 355 -28.57 -5.65 1.57
C GLU A 355 -28.14 -6.51 2.77
N LEU A 356 -27.89 -7.80 2.57
CA LEU A 356 -27.37 -8.70 3.61
C LEU A 356 -25.99 -8.28 4.10
N LEU A 357 -25.06 -8.01 3.17
CA LEU A 357 -23.70 -7.55 3.51
C LEU A 357 -23.75 -6.23 4.30
N MET A 358 -24.63 -5.33 3.88
CA MET A 358 -24.86 -4.05 4.55
C MET A 358 -25.39 -4.19 5.97
N SER A 359 -26.33 -5.12 6.19
CA SER A 359 -26.87 -5.36 7.53
C SER A 359 -25.78 -5.82 8.49
N ILE A 360 -24.93 -6.76 8.08
CA ILE A 360 -23.90 -7.35 8.94
C ILE A 360 -22.78 -6.34 9.24
N GLY A 361 -22.47 -5.45 8.30
CA GLY A 361 -21.48 -4.40 8.50
C GLY A 361 -21.99 -3.18 9.30
N ALA A 362 -23.27 -3.13 9.67
CA ALA A 362 -23.88 -1.95 10.27
C ALA A 362 -23.38 -1.68 11.69
N GLY A 363 -23.10 -0.42 12.00
CA GLY A 363 -22.73 0.03 13.35
C GLY A 363 -21.23 0.00 13.66
N THR A 364 -20.41 -0.70 12.87
CA THR A 364 -18.95 -0.71 13.05
C THR A 364 -18.24 0.47 12.39
N GLY A 365 -18.92 1.29 11.59
CA GLY A 365 -18.25 2.32 10.81
C GLY A 365 -17.67 3.48 11.63
N LEU A 366 -18.36 3.93 12.68
CA LEU A 366 -17.89 5.07 13.49
C LEU A 366 -16.58 4.77 14.22
N ILE A 367 -16.43 3.54 14.76
CA ILE A 367 -15.20 3.13 15.41
C ILE A 367 -14.02 3.08 14.44
N TYR A 368 -14.22 2.65 13.19
CA TYR A 368 -13.18 2.62 12.17
C TYR A 368 -12.73 4.01 11.71
N LEU A 369 -13.60 5.02 11.78
CA LEU A 369 -13.23 6.42 11.55
C LEU A 369 -12.46 6.97 12.76
N LEU A 370 -13.00 6.81 13.97
CA LEU A 370 -12.47 7.45 15.17
C LEU A 370 -11.16 6.84 15.67
N ARG A 371 -10.88 5.55 15.41
CA ARG A 371 -9.64 4.88 15.89
C ARG A 371 -8.34 5.56 15.45
N TRP A 372 -8.39 6.30 14.34
CA TRP A 372 -7.27 7.09 13.81
C TRP A 372 -7.04 8.39 14.58
N PHE A 373 -8.10 8.98 15.13
CA PHE A 373 -8.06 10.34 15.70
C PHE A 373 -8.30 10.37 17.22
N TRP A 374 -8.71 9.25 17.82
CA TRP A 374 -8.98 9.12 19.24
C TRP A 374 -8.09 8.05 19.88
N TRP A 375 -7.16 8.48 20.73
CA TRP A 375 -6.20 7.62 21.39
C TRP A 375 -6.84 6.53 22.27
N ARG A 376 -8.02 6.81 22.86
CA ARG A 376 -8.63 5.96 23.90
C ARG A 376 -9.24 4.67 23.38
N ILE A 377 -9.60 4.61 22.09
CA ILE A 377 -10.09 3.39 21.45
C ILE A 377 -9.03 2.29 21.59
N ASN A 378 -9.45 1.09 21.98
CA ASN A 378 -8.60 -0.08 22.19
C ASN A 378 -9.19 -1.32 21.48
N ALA A 379 -8.50 -2.46 21.58
CA ALA A 379 -8.92 -3.69 20.92
C ALA A 379 -10.29 -4.22 21.41
N TRP A 380 -10.64 -4.02 22.68
CA TRP A 380 -11.94 -4.44 23.22
C TRP A 380 -13.09 -3.62 22.66
N SER A 381 -12.89 -2.33 22.40
CA SER A 381 -13.86 -1.50 21.69
C SER A 381 -14.19 -2.11 20.32
N GLU A 382 -13.17 -2.54 19.57
CA GLU A 382 -13.35 -3.13 18.24
C GLU A 382 -14.06 -4.48 18.30
N ILE A 383 -13.64 -5.36 19.22
CA ILE A 383 -14.31 -6.66 19.43
C ILE A 383 -15.77 -6.45 19.81
N ALA A 384 -16.06 -5.56 20.76
CA ALA A 384 -17.41 -5.26 21.20
C ALA A 384 -18.28 -4.76 20.05
N ALA A 385 -17.77 -3.85 19.21
CA ALA A 385 -18.51 -3.33 18.06
C ALA A 385 -18.90 -4.43 17.06
N MET A 386 -17.93 -5.28 16.69
CA MET A 386 -18.17 -6.36 15.72
C MET A 386 -19.10 -7.44 16.29
N ALA A 387 -18.88 -7.85 17.54
CA ALA A 387 -19.69 -8.87 18.19
C ALA A 387 -21.14 -8.39 18.38
N SER A 388 -21.36 -7.16 18.86
CA SER A 388 -22.71 -6.62 19.05
C SER A 388 -23.44 -6.45 17.71
N SER A 389 -22.76 -5.94 16.68
CA SER A 389 -23.34 -5.76 15.36
C SER A 389 -23.79 -7.10 14.76
N PHE A 390 -22.95 -8.13 14.87
CA PHE A 390 -23.27 -9.47 14.39
C PHE A 390 -24.46 -10.09 15.16
N VAL A 391 -24.44 -10.04 16.50
CA VAL A 391 -25.51 -10.58 17.35
C VAL A 391 -26.85 -9.89 17.06
N VAL A 392 -26.86 -8.56 16.97
CA VAL A 392 -28.09 -7.80 16.66
C VAL A 392 -28.59 -8.12 15.25
N SER A 393 -27.70 -8.23 14.27
CA SER A 393 -28.06 -8.61 12.90
C SER A 393 -28.68 -10.01 12.82
N VAL A 394 -28.10 -10.98 13.52
CA VAL A 394 -28.66 -12.34 13.62
C VAL A 394 -30.01 -12.32 14.33
N GLY A 395 -30.13 -11.57 15.42
CA GLY A 395 -31.40 -11.40 16.15
C GLY A 395 -32.52 -10.89 15.26
N PHE A 396 -32.28 -9.81 14.50
CA PHE A 396 -33.26 -9.29 13.54
C PHE A 396 -33.56 -10.28 12.42
N PHE A 397 -32.56 -10.99 11.91
CA PHE A 397 -32.77 -12.02 10.89
C PHE A 397 -33.71 -13.14 11.39
N VAL A 398 -33.52 -13.61 12.62
CA VAL A 398 -34.39 -14.61 13.25
C VAL A 398 -35.82 -14.06 13.45
N VAL A 399 -35.95 -12.84 13.98
CA VAL A 399 -37.25 -12.19 14.20
C VAL A 399 -38.03 -12.01 12.90
N GLN A 400 -37.35 -11.62 11.82
CA GLN A 400 -37.96 -11.53 10.48
C GLN A 400 -38.38 -12.91 9.94
N LYS A 401 -37.58 -13.95 10.17
CA LYS A 401 -37.94 -15.33 9.80
C LYS A 401 -39.15 -15.85 10.58
N LEU A 402 -39.38 -15.38 11.79
CA LEU A 402 -40.56 -15.68 12.61
C LEU A 402 -41.81 -14.88 12.19
N GLY A 403 -41.72 -14.05 11.14
CA GLY A 403 -42.87 -13.36 10.54
C GLY A 403 -42.99 -11.87 10.88
N ALA A 404 -42.09 -11.30 11.70
CA ALA A 404 -42.14 -9.89 12.01
C ALA A 404 -41.60 -9.03 10.85
N GLN A 405 -42.42 -8.10 10.35
CA GLN A 405 -42.02 -7.17 9.29
C GLN A 405 -41.44 -5.89 9.89
N ILE A 406 -40.13 -5.86 10.06
CA ILE A 406 -39.41 -4.69 10.58
C ILE A 406 -38.76 -3.94 9.41
N PRO A 407 -39.02 -2.62 9.24
CA PRO A 407 -38.40 -1.84 8.18
C PRO A 407 -36.87 -1.88 8.25
N ALA A 408 -36.20 -2.04 7.11
CA ALA A 408 -34.74 -2.11 7.04
C ALA A 408 -34.03 -0.90 7.67
N THR A 409 -34.62 0.29 7.55
CA THR A 409 -34.11 1.51 8.20
C THR A 409 -34.11 1.41 9.73
N VAL A 410 -35.16 0.81 10.31
CA VAL A 410 -35.26 0.62 11.77
C VAL A 410 -34.22 -0.39 12.23
N VAL A 411 -34.03 -1.48 11.48
CA VAL A 411 -32.97 -2.47 11.73
C VAL A 411 -31.60 -1.77 11.73
N LEU A 412 -31.29 -1.00 10.68
CA LEU A 412 -30.02 -0.28 10.54
C LEU A 412 -29.77 0.67 11.73
N LEU A 413 -30.71 1.57 12.02
CA LEU A 413 -30.55 2.58 13.08
C LEU A 413 -30.44 1.93 14.47
N THR A 414 -31.23 0.89 14.73
CA THR A 414 -31.18 0.17 16.01
C THR A 414 -29.84 -0.57 16.18
N THR A 415 -29.36 -1.23 15.13
CA THR A 415 -28.04 -1.89 15.13
C THR A 415 -26.93 -0.89 15.40
N ILE A 416 -26.97 0.30 14.76
CA ILE A 416 -25.98 1.36 14.99
C ILE A 416 -26.03 1.85 16.43
N ALA A 417 -27.22 2.12 16.97
CA ALA A 417 -27.38 2.63 18.33
C ALA A 417 -26.84 1.63 19.36
N ILE A 418 -27.28 0.37 19.31
CA ILE A 418 -26.83 -0.69 20.22
C ILE A 418 -25.32 -0.90 20.11
N THR A 419 -24.80 -1.00 18.89
CA THR A 419 -23.37 -1.19 18.65
C THR A 419 -22.54 -0.02 19.17
N THR A 420 -23.04 1.21 18.99
CA THR A 420 -22.36 2.42 19.46
C THR A 420 -22.27 2.48 20.98
N VAL A 421 -23.37 2.18 21.67
CA VAL A 421 -23.37 2.07 23.13
C VAL A 421 -22.40 0.98 23.58
N ALA A 422 -22.42 -0.20 22.95
CA ALA A 422 -21.58 -1.33 23.33
C ALA A 422 -20.08 -1.00 23.23
N TRP A 423 -19.61 -0.44 22.12
CA TRP A 423 -18.18 -0.15 21.95
C TRP A 423 -17.72 1.07 22.76
N ILE A 424 -18.57 2.08 22.97
CA ILE A 424 -18.26 3.21 23.86
C ILE A 424 -18.14 2.71 25.30
N ALA A 425 -19.08 1.88 25.76
CA ALA A 425 -19.01 1.26 27.08
C ALA A 425 -17.73 0.45 27.24
N ALA A 426 -17.40 -0.41 26.27
CA ALA A 426 -16.14 -1.16 26.28
C ALA A 426 -14.90 -0.24 26.34
N THR A 427 -14.92 0.88 25.62
CA THR A 427 -13.81 1.86 25.59
C THR A 427 -13.52 2.46 26.98
N TYR A 428 -14.56 2.74 27.77
CA TYR A 428 -14.39 3.32 29.10
C TYR A 428 -14.23 2.28 30.21
N LEU A 429 -14.84 1.09 30.06
CA LEU A 429 -14.77 0.02 31.06
C LEU A 429 -13.47 -0.79 30.99
N THR A 430 -12.74 -0.74 29.88
CA THR A 430 -11.49 -1.49 29.69
C THR A 430 -10.27 -0.57 29.76
N GLU A 431 -9.14 -1.14 30.13
CA GLU A 431 -7.87 -0.41 30.25
C GLU A 431 -7.43 0.20 28.91
N PRO A 432 -6.82 1.40 28.93
CA PRO A 432 -6.24 1.99 27.72
C PRO A 432 -5.05 1.17 27.22
N THR A 433 -4.78 1.27 25.92
CA THR A 433 -3.55 0.73 25.33
C THR A 433 -2.31 1.30 26.03
N ASP A 434 -1.27 0.47 26.16
CA ASP A 434 0.00 0.85 26.78
C ASP A 434 0.59 2.12 26.16
N ALA A 435 1.14 2.99 27.00
CA ALA A 435 1.68 4.28 26.58
C ALA A 435 2.78 4.13 25.52
N ALA A 436 3.66 3.13 25.66
CA ALA A 436 4.74 2.87 24.72
C ALA A 436 4.21 2.53 23.30
N THR A 437 3.15 1.73 23.21
CA THR A 437 2.51 1.39 21.92
C THR A 437 1.83 2.61 21.32
N LEU A 438 1.13 3.43 22.12
CA LEU A 438 0.50 4.66 21.64
C LEU A 438 1.53 5.67 21.12
N GLU A 439 2.66 5.82 21.82
CA GLU A 439 3.76 6.69 21.37
C GLU A 439 4.45 6.16 20.11
N GLY A 440 4.68 4.84 20.02
CA GLY A 440 5.21 4.19 18.82
C GLY A 440 4.30 4.39 17.62
N PHE A 441 3.00 4.19 17.79
CA PHE A 441 2.00 4.47 16.76
C PHE A 441 2.01 5.94 16.33
N TYR A 442 2.08 6.87 17.30
CA TYR A 442 2.09 8.30 17.00
C TYR A 442 3.37 8.72 16.26
N ARG A 443 4.55 8.19 16.65
CA ARG A 443 5.83 8.41 15.96
C ARG A 443 5.77 7.98 14.49
N LEU A 444 5.09 6.86 14.22
CA LEU A 444 5.00 6.30 12.87
C LEU A 444 3.96 7.00 11.99
N VAL A 445 2.72 7.16 12.48
CA VAL A 445 1.57 7.59 11.66
C VAL A 445 1.32 9.10 11.73
N ARG A 446 1.68 9.74 12.84
CA ARG A 446 1.46 11.17 13.13
C ARG A 446 0.05 11.67 12.77
N PRO A 447 -1.03 11.04 13.30
CA PRO A 447 -2.39 11.47 13.03
C PRO A 447 -2.65 12.91 13.52
N ALA A 448 -3.42 13.66 12.74
CA ALA A 448 -3.81 15.03 13.08
C ALA A 448 -4.89 15.09 14.18
N GLY A 449 -5.02 16.25 14.84
CA GLY A 449 -6.12 16.55 15.74
C GLY A 449 -5.79 16.50 17.23
N ARG A 450 -6.77 16.91 18.04
CA ARG A 450 -6.62 17.09 19.50
C ARG A 450 -6.64 15.77 20.27
N GLY A 451 -7.24 14.73 19.69
CA GLY A 451 -7.35 13.41 20.33
C GLY A 451 -6.03 12.62 20.42
N TRP A 452 -4.89 13.24 20.11
CA TRP A 452 -3.55 12.70 20.35
C TRP A 452 -2.66 13.67 21.13
N ARG A 453 -3.20 14.77 21.67
CA ARG A 453 -2.43 15.84 22.32
C ARG A 453 -1.51 15.31 23.42
N ASP A 454 -2.07 14.53 24.35
CA ASP A 454 -1.33 14.06 25.52
C ASP A 454 -0.25 13.04 25.12
N VAL A 455 -0.56 12.15 24.16
CA VAL A 455 0.41 11.16 23.63
C VAL A 455 1.54 11.87 22.89
N ARG A 456 1.22 12.88 22.07
CA ARG A 456 2.20 13.71 21.35
C ARG A 456 3.13 14.44 22.32
N GLU A 457 2.57 15.06 23.35
CA GLU A 457 3.34 15.80 24.37
C GLU A 457 4.29 14.86 25.13
N ARG A 458 3.83 13.64 25.48
CA ARG A 458 4.72 12.60 26.05
C ARG A 458 5.79 12.12 25.07
N ALA A 459 5.45 11.97 23.79
CA ALA A 459 6.39 11.57 22.75
C ALA A 459 7.42 12.66 22.38
N ASN A 460 7.25 13.89 22.89
CA ASN A 460 8.07 15.06 22.61
C ASN A 460 8.23 15.37 21.10
N LEU A 461 7.11 15.30 20.36
CA LEU A 461 7.08 15.56 18.92
C LEU A 461 6.28 16.82 18.57
N PRO A 462 6.64 17.53 17.48
CA PRO A 462 5.83 18.63 16.99
C PRO A 462 4.44 18.14 16.55
N PRO A 463 3.45 19.05 16.36
CA PRO A 463 2.19 18.72 15.72
C PRO A 463 2.40 18.07 14.33
N SER A 464 1.47 17.21 13.94
CA SER A 464 1.41 16.66 12.58
C SER A 464 1.29 17.79 11.56
N SER A 465 1.95 17.64 10.41
CA SER A 465 1.78 18.58 9.28
C SER A 465 0.40 18.45 8.62
N ASP A 466 -0.34 17.38 8.92
CA ASP A 466 -1.67 17.16 8.39
C ASP A 466 -2.70 18.11 9.03
N SER A 467 -3.46 18.79 8.18
CA SER A 467 -4.55 19.68 8.62
C SER A 467 -5.92 19.05 8.37
N ILE A 468 -6.67 18.82 9.46
CA ILE A 468 -8.07 18.36 9.39
C ILE A 468 -8.92 19.33 8.56
N ALA A 469 -8.68 20.64 8.65
CA ALA A 469 -9.42 21.64 7.89
C ALA A 469 -9.15 21.53 6.39
N GLN A 470 -7.89 21.29 5.99
CA GLN A 470 -7.54 21.05 4.59
C GLN A 470 -8.11 19.73 4.09
N SER A 471 -8.08 18.67 4.90
CA SER A 471 -8.71 17.38 4.57
C SER A 471 -10.22 17.52 4.40
N LEU A 472 -10.89 18.29 5.26
CA LEU A 472 -12.33 18.57 5.15
C LEU A 472 -12.66 19.39 3.90
N LEU A 473 -11.87 20.42 3.60
CA LEU A 473 -12.02 21.20 2.37
C LEU A 473 -11.83 20.31 1.14
N GLY A 474 -10.82 19.45 1.14
CA GLY A 474 -10.59 18.46 0.09
C GLY A 474 -11.76 17.50 -0.06
N TRP A 475 -12.30 17.01 1.05
CA TRP A 475 -13.47 16.13 1.06
C TRP A 475 -14.70 16.79 0.42
N VAL A 476 -15.03 18.02 0.81
CA VAL A 476 -16.17 18.78 0.25
C VAL A 476 -15.96 19.08 -1.23
N LEU A 477 -14.77 19.55 -1.61
CA LEU A 477 -14.44 19.85 -2.99
C LEU A 477 -14.44 18.59 -3.86
N GLY A 478 -13.91 17.46 -3.35
CA GLY A 478 -13.89 16.18 -4.02
C GLY A 478 -15.28 15.59 -4.24
N CYS A 479 -16.14 15.63 -3.22
CA CYS A 479 -17.54 15.22 -3.35
C CYS A 479 -18.28 16.08 -4.36
N THR A 480 -18.14 17.41 -4.26
CA THR A 480 -18.74 18.37 -5.18
C THR A 480 -18.26 18.12 -6.61
N PHE A 481 -16.96 17.92 -6.81
CA PHE A 481 -16.36 17.67 -8.12
C PHE A 481 -16.95 16.42 -8.78
N ILE A 482 -17.01 15.30 -8.06
CA ILE A 482 -17.48 14.04 -8.61
C ILE A 482 -19.01 14.04 -8.80
N TYR A 483 -19.78 14.55 -7.83
CA TYR A 483 -21.23 14.67 -8.00
C TYR A 483 -21.61 15.64 -9.12
N ALA A 484 -20.89 16.76 -9.27
CA ALA A 484 -21.10 17.68 -10.37
C ALA A 484 -20.80 17.04 -11.73
N ALA A 485 -19.75 16.21 -11.83
CA ALA A 485 -19.48 15.44 -13.04
C ALA A 485 -20.60 14.42 -13.34
N LEU A 486 -21.01 13.66 -12.33
CA LEU A 486 -22.06 12.64 -12.43
C LEU A 486 -23.41 13.26 -12.82
N PHE A 487 -23.90 14.24 -12.07
CA PHE A 487 -25.20 14.86 -12.32
C PHE A 487 -25.16 15.80 -13.52
N GLY A 488 -24.04 16.46 -13.79
CA GLY A 488 -23.83 17.26 -14.99
C GLY A 488 -23.94 16.42 -16.27
N ALA A 489 -23.23 15.29 -16.33
CA ALA A 489 -23.35 14.34 -17.44
C ALA A 489 -24.81 13.87 -17.61
N GLY A 490 -25.52 13.59 -16.52
CA GLY A 490 -26.94 13.25 -16.54
C GLY A 490 -27.84 14.34 -17.09
N SER A 491 -27.67 15.57 -16.62
CA SER A 491 -28.44 16.72 -17.09
C SER A 491 -28.23 16.96 -18.58
N PHE A 492 -27.00 16.82 -19.09
CA PHE A 492 -26.73 16.93 -20.53
C PHE A 492 -27.37 15.78 -21.32
N LEU A 493 -27.30 14.54 -20.83
CA LEU A 493 -27.96 13.39 -21.44
C LEU A 493 -29.49 13.58 -21.50
N TYR A 494 -30.09 14.11 -20.44
CA TYR A 494 -31.52 14.42 -20.37
C TYR A 494 -31.95 15.66 -21.19
N GLY A 495 -31.01 16.34 -21.87
CA GLY A 495 -31.29 17.56 -22.63
C GLY A 495 -31.57 18.80 -21.75
N ARG A 496 -31.30 18.73 -20.44
CA ARG A 496 -31.52 19.83 -19.49
C ARG A 496 -30.30 20.76 -19.44
N LEU A 497 -30.08 21.51 -20.51
CA LEU A 497 -28.87 22.31 -20.72
C LEU A 497 -28.60 23.33 -19.60
N ALA A 498 -29.63 24.01 -19.09
CA ALA A 498 -29.47 24.98 -18.00
C ALA A 498 -28.97 24.32 -16.70
N GLN A 499 -29.55 23.16 -16.34
CA GLN A 499 -29.08 22.38 -15.17
C GLN A 499 -27.67 21.84 -15.40
N GLY A 500 -27.37 21.36 -16.62
CA GLY A 500 -26.04 20.91 -17.00
C GLY A 500 -24.98 22.01 -16.89
N ALA A 501 -25.30 23.24 -17.28
CA ALA A 501 -24.41 24.38 -17.16
C ALA A 501 -24.08 24.72 -15.69
N VAL A 502 -25.08 24.67 -14.79
CA VAL A 502 -24.85 24.87 -13.35
C VAL A 502 -23.90 23.81 -12.79
N TRP A 503 -24.11 22.53 -13.13
CA TRP A 503 -23.20 21.46 -12.72
C TRP A 503 -21.81 21.62 -13.31
N LEU A 504 -21.69 22.06 -14.57
CA LEU A 504 -20.39 22.32 -15.20
C LEU A 504 -19.61 23.42 -14.47
N VAL A 505 -20.28 24.50 -14.07
CA VAL A 505 -19.66 25.57 -13.26
C VAL A 505 -19.15 25.01 -11.92
N LEU A 506 -19.97 24.21 -11.22
CA LEU A 506 -19.56 23.57 -9.97
C LEU A 506 -18.39 22.61 -10.17
N PHE A 507 -18.38 21.85 -11.26
CA PHE A 507 -17.30 20.93 -11.63
C PHE A 507 -15.98 21.69 -11.85
N ILE A 508 -16.00 22.78 -12.63
CA ILE A 508 -14.81 23.59 -12.90
C ILE A 508 -14.32 24.29 -11.62
N ALA A 509 -15.23 24.89 -10.84
CA ALA A 509 -14.88 25.61 -9.62
C ALA A 509 -14.27 24.68 -8.56
N SER A 510 -14.89 23.52 -8.32
CA SER A 510 -14.37 22.52 -7.38
C SER A 510 -13.07 21.90 -7.86
N GLY A 511 -12.93 21.64 -9.17
CA GLY A 511 -11.69 21.16 -9.79
C GLY A 511 -10.53 22.15 -9.63
N ALA A 512 -10.79 23.45 -9.85
CA ALA A 512 -9.80 24.50 -9.60
C ALA A 512 -9.43 24.61 -8.11
N GLY A 513 -10.39 24.44 -7.21
CA GLY A 513 -10.15 24.35 -5.76
C GLY A 513 -9.22 23.18 -5.40
N LEU A 514 -9.50 21.98 -5.93
CA LEU A 514 -8.67 20.79 -5.73
C LEU A 514 -7.26 20.97 -6.28
N ALA A 515 -7.12 21.55 -7.49
CA ALA A 515 -5.83 21.81 -8.11
C ALA A 515 -4.95 22.75 -7.28
N ARG A 516 -5.55 23.67 -6.52
CA ARG A 516 -4.82 24.55 -5.58
C ARG A 516 -4.53 23.89 -4.23
N LEU A 517 -5.41 23.01 -3.77
CA LEU A 517 -5.29 22.35 -2.47
C LEU A 517 -4.28 21.19 -2.49
N LEU A 518 -4.31 20.36 -3.54
CA LEU A 518 -3.49 19.15 -3.63
C LEU A 518 -1.98 19.42 -3.47
N PRO A 519 -1.38 20.45 -4.11
CA PRO A 519 0.03 20.78 -3.90
C PRO A 519 0.37 21.09 -2.43
N ARG A 520 -0.53 21.72 -1.69
CA ARG A 520 -0.34 22.05 -0.25
C ARG A 520 -0.34 20.79 0.61
N LEU A 521 -1.24 19.85 0.31
CA LEU A 521 -1.26 18.53 0.96
C LEU A 521 -0.01 17.70 0.63
N TRP A 522 0.62 17.94 -0.53
CA TRP A 522 1.86 17.27 -0.94
C TRP A 522 3.14 17.96 -0.44
N SER A 523 3.12 19.26 -0.12
CA SER A 523 4.28 19.96 0.45
C SER A 523 4.44 19.68 1.94
N ALA A 524 3.33 19.52 2.67
CA ALA A 524 3.32 19.16 4.08
C ALA A 524 4.02 17.81 4.36
N SER A 525 4.02 16.88 3.40
CA SER A 525 4.76 15.61 3.52
C SER A 525 6.26 15.75 3.25
N ARG A 526 6.72 16.82 2.58
CA ARG A 526 8.15 17.12 2.39
C ARG A 526 8.78 17.74 3.63
N GLU A 527 8.05 18.56 4.37
CA GLU A 527 8.54 19.16 5.63
C GLU A 527 8.66 18.14 6.76
N GLU A 528 7.83 17.08 6.79
CA GLU A 528 8.03 15.99 7.74
C GLU A 528 9.23 15.09 7.38
N SER A 529 9.56 14.97 6.10
CA SER A 529 10.79 14.34 5.63
C SER A 529 12.03 15.14 6.09
N SER A 530 11.98 16.48 6.06
CA SER A 530 13.09 17.33 6.53
C SER A 530 13.23 17.37 8.06
N ALA A 531 12.14 17.14 8.82
CA ALA A 531 12.21 16.87 10.26
C ALA A 531 12.92 15.55 10.59
N GLY A 532 13.04 14.63 9.61
CA GLY A 532 13.84 13.39 9.70
C GLY A 532 15.35 13.58 9.68
N ASN A 533 15.85 14.83 9.71
CA ASN A 533 17.27 15.15 9.82
C ASN A 533 17.78 15.20 11.28
N ALA A 534 16.90 15.17 12.29
CA ALA A 534 17.32 15.16 13.68
C ALA A 534 17.47 13.73 14.21
N ILE A 535 18.65 13.41 14.75
CA ILE A 535 18.97 12.12 15.36
C ILE A 535 18.80 12.25 16.88
N ALA A 536 17.67 11.78 17.40
CA ALA A 536 17.27 11.97 18.79
C ALA A 536 18.18 11.21 19.79
N THR A 537 18.62 10.00 19.45
CA THR A 537 19.47 9.14 20.27
C THR A 537 20.71 8.69 19.50
N PRO A 538 21.86 8.43 20.16
CA PRO A 538 23.04 7.95 19.46
C PRO A 538 22.71 6.65 18.72
N PRO A 539 23.06 6.51 17.43
CA PRO A 539 22.75 5.32 16.66
C PRO A 539 23.46 4.10 17.24
N THR A 540 22.75 2.97 17.26
CA THR A 540 23.27 1.65 17.65
C THR A 540 23.47 0.73 16.45
N LYS A 541 22.87 1.08 15.30
CA LYS A 541 22.85 0.27 14.08
C LYS A 541 23.94 0.67 13.10
N ALA A 542 24.57 -0.32 12.48
CA ALA A 542 25.51 -0.16 11.38
C ALA A 542 25.17 -1.07 10.19
N VAL A 543 25.44 -0.57 8.98
CA VAL A 543 25.31 -1.32 7.72
C VAL A 543 26.70 -1.45 7.09
N VAL A 544 27.14 -2.68 6.87
CA VAL A 544 28.44 -3.00 6.29
C VAL A 544 28.25 -3.54 4.88
N LEU A 545 28.79 -2.84 3.89
CA LEU A 545 28.63 -3.16 2.48
C LEU A 545 29.66 -4.20 2.03
N ALA A 546 29.28 -5.48 2.01
CA ALA A 546 30.18 -6.63 1.78
C ALA A 546 29.89 -7.41 0.50
N ARG A 547 29.22 -6.80 -0.48
CA ARG A 547 28.85 -7.49 -1.73
C ARG A 547 29.84 -7.34 -2.90
N GLY A 548 30.78 -6.39 -2.86
CA GLY A 548 31.59 -6.06 -4.04
C GLY A 548 32.14 -7.28 -4.80
N LEU A 549 32.10 -7.25 -6.13
CA LEU A 549 32.48 -8.37 -7.03
C LEU A 549 33.96 -8.79 -6.95
N GLY A 550 34.78 -8.08 -6.15
CA GLY A 550 36.19 -8.40 -5.94
C GLY A 550 37.07 -8.32 -7.18
N THR A 551 36.61 -7.74 -8.29
CA THR A 551 37.32 -7.78 -9.60
C THR A 551 38.77 -7.31 -9.53
N ARG A 552 39.04 -6.25 -8.75
CA ARG A 552 40.40 -5.73 -8.52
C ARG A 552 41.26 -6.61 -7.59
N MET A 553 40.62 -7.31 -6.66
CA MET A 553 41.28 -8.25 -5.74
C MET A 553 41.68 -9.55 -6.45
N ARG A 554 40.87 -9.97 -7.44
CA ARG A 554 41.12 -11.14 -8.29
C ARG A 554 42.21 -10.93 -9.33
N ALA A 555 42.58 -9.68 -9.63
CA ALA A 555 43.67 -9.40 -10.56
C ALA A 555 44.99 -9.99 -10.03
N ALA A 556 45.71 -10.71 -10.88
CA ALA A 556 47.01 -11.27 -10.54
C ALA A 556 48.04 -10.14 -10.32
N ASP A 557 48.90 -10.34 -9.33
CA ASP A 557 50.01 -9.44 -9.01
C ASP A 557 51.20 -10.31 -8.60
N ASP A 558 52.12 -10.52 -9.55
CA ASP A 558 53.27 -11.43 -9.41
C ASP A 558 54.30 -10.93 -8.37
N HIS A 559 54.16 -9.70 -7.89
CA HIS A 559 55.05 -9.08 -6.92
C HIS A 559 54.59 -9.27 -5.46
N VAL A 560 53.44 -9.90 -5.23
CA VAL A 560 52.83 -10.01 -3.89
C VAL A 560 52.75 -11.47 -3.46
N GLN A 561 53.53 -11.84 -2.43
CA GLN A 561 53.45 -13.17 -1.81
C GLN A 561 52.32 -13.21 -0.77
N LEU A 562 51.24 -13.93 -1.08
CA LEU A 562 50.14 -14.23 -0.16
C LEU A 562 50.24 -15.67 0.36
N THR A 563 49.73 -15.91 1.57
CA THR A 563 49.50 -17.27 2.06
C THR A 563 48.44 -17.99 1.20
N ALA A 564 48.40 -19.32 1.24
CA ALA A 564 47.41 -20.11 0.50
C ALA A 564 45.95 -19.72 0.84
N GLU A 565 45.67 -19.43 2.11
CA GLU A 565 44.36 -18.97 2.58
C GLU A 565 44.01 -17.58 2.05
N GLN A 566 44.96 -16.63 2.11
CA GLN A 566 44.78 -15.28 1.57
C GLN A 566 44.58 -15.30 0.04
N SER A 567 45.32 -16.14 -0.69
CA SER A 567 45.13 -16.30 -2.13
C SER A 567 43.74 -16.84 -2.44
N ALA A 568 43.29 -17.90 -1.76
CA ALA A 568 41.95 -18.46 -1.97
C ALA A 568 40.82 -17.44 -1.75
N ALA A 569 40.92 -16.62 -0.69
CA ALA A 569 39.96 -15.54 -0.43
C ALA A 569 40.03 -14.43 -1.50
N ALA A 570 41.23 -14.06 -1.95
CA ALA A 570 41.44 -13.07 -2.99
C ALA A 570 40.91 -13.53 -4.37
N ASP A 571 41.16 -14.79 -4.74
CA ASP A 571 40.68 -15.44 -5.96
C ASP A 571 39.16 -15.56 -5.98
N ALA A 572 38.55 -15.86 -4.83
CA ALA A 572 37.10 -15.81 -4.66
C ALA A 572 36.53 -14.37 -4.66
N GLY A 573 37.38 -13.34 -4.60
CA GLY A 573 36.97 -11.93 -4.51
C GLY A 573 36.36 -11.53 -3.15
N MET A 574 36.51 -12.38 -2.13
CA MET A 574 35.95 -12.17 -0.79
C MET A 574 36.88 -11.30 0.07
N LYS A 575 37.03 -10.02 -0.29
CA LYS A 575 37.96 -9.08 0.36
C LYS A 575 37.80 -9.04 1.89
N ALA A 576 36.55 -9.03 2.35
CA ALA A 576 36.19 -9.00 3.76
C ALA A 576 36.70 -10.23 4.56
N MET A 577 36.96 -11.35 3.88
CA MET A 577 37.39 -12.61 4.49
C MET A 577 38.89 -12.87 4.36
N ILE A 578 39.68 -11.92 3.83
CA ILE A 578 41.14 -12.08 3.75
C ILE A 578 41.70 -12.20 5.18
N ALA A 579 42.40 -13.31 5.41
CA ALA A 579 42.99 -13.62 6.71
C ALA A 579 44.25 -12.79 6.95
N ILE A 580 44.30 -12.04 8.06
CA ILE A 580 45.53 -11.42 8.59
C ILE A 580 46.02 -12.31 9.74
N ASP A 581 45.47 -12.11 10.94
CA ASP A 581 45.45 -13.11 12.02
C ASP A 581 44.03 -13.68 12.21
N ARG A 582 43.04 -12.95 11.67
CA ARG A 582 41.60 -13.22 11.61
C ARG A 582 41.05 -12.63 10.30
N PRO A 583 39.82 -12.96 9.88
CA PRO A 583 39.17 -12.28 8.76
C PRO A 583 39.22 -10.75 8.91
N PHE A 584 39.55 -10.01 7.84
CA PHE A 584 39.60 -8.54 7.86
C PHE A 584 38.33 -7.90 8.43
N LEU A 585 37.16 -8.45 8.09
CA LEU A 585 35.87 -7.98 8.58
C LEU A 585 35.73 -8.08 10.11
N ASP A 586 36.45 -8.97 10.78
CA ASP A 586 36.46 -9.02 12.25
C ASP A 586 37.05 -7.73 12.86
N TYR A 587 38.07 -7.15 12.22
CA TYR A 587 38.65 -5.88 12.68
C TYR A 587 37.65 -4.73 12.52
N VAL A 588 36.93 -4.70 11.39
CA VAL A 588 35.89 -3.70 11.12
C VAL A 588 34.74 -3.83 12.13
N LEU A 589 34.26 -5.05 12.39
CA LEU A 589 33.20 -5.30 13.36
C LEU A 589 33.64 -4.97 14.79
N SER A 590 34.86 -5.32 15.18
CA SER A 590 35.41 -4.96 16.50
C SER A 590 35.51 -3.44 16.66
N ALA A 591 35.92 -2.71 15.62
CA ALA A 591 35.99 -1.24 15.66
C ALA A 591 34.59 -0.61 15.82
N LEU A 592 33.58 -1.14 15.14
CA LEU A 592 32.19 -0.72 15.32
C LEU A 592 31.69 -1.00 16.75
N ALA A 593 32.01 -2.17 17.31
CA ALA A 593 31.69 -2.52 18.68
C ALA A 593 32.38 -1.58 19.70
N ASP A 594 33.65 -1.24 19.46
CA ASP A 594 34.43 -0.31 20.30
C ASP A 594 33.93 1.14 20.20
N ALA A 595 33.29 1.49 19.08
CA ALA A 595 32.62 2.76 18.89
C ALA A 595 31.20 2.81 19.48
N GLY A 596 30.66 1.67 19.93
CA GLY A 596 29.35 1.57 20.59
C GLY A 596 28.18 1.25 19.65
N PHE A 597 28.46 0.74 18.45
CA PHE A 597 27.45 0.10 17.59
C PHE A 597 27.28 -1.36 18.01
N THR A 598 26.04 -1.79 18.23
CA THR A 598 25.71 -3.12 18.79
C THR A 598 24.94 -4.00 17.83
N GLU A 599 24.31 -3.40 16.82
CA GLU A 599 23.49 -4.11 15.84
C GLU A 599 24.05 -3.87 14.45
N ILE A 600 24.46 -4.95 13.76
CA ILE A 600 25.16 -4.84 12.48
C ILE A 600 24.40 -5.61 11.41
N CYS A 601 24.17 -4.98 10.26
CA CYS A 601 23.67 -5.64 9.07
C CYS A 601 24.78 -5.73 8.03
N ILE A 602 25.15 -6.95 7.67
CA ILE A 602 26.12 -7.22 6.61
C ILE A 602 25.36 -7.45 5.31
N VAL A 603 25.56 -6.57 4.33
CA VAL A 603 24.92 -6.67 3.02
C VAL A 603 25.79 -7.53 2.11
N ILE A 604 25.25 -8.68 1.69
CA ILE A 604 25.97 -9.70 0.92
C ILE A 604 25.22 -10.05 -0.37
N GLY A 605 25.90 -10.73 -1.31
CA GLY A 605 25.25 -11.37 -2.45
C GLY A 605 24.70 -12.76 -2.10
N PRO A 606 23.76 -13.32 -2.89
CA PRO A 606 23.27 -14.69 -2.71
C PRO A 606 24.38 -15.75 -2.75
N GLU A 607 25.47 -15.47 -3.47
CA GLU A 607 26.66 -16.31 -3.62
C GLU A 607 27.62 -16.28 -2.41
N HIS A 608 27.45 -15.35 -1.45
CA HIS A 608 28.35 -15.17 -0.31
C HIS A 608 27.90 -15.97 0.94
N SER A 609 27.48 -17.23 0.77
CA SER A 609 27.05 -18.07 1.89
C SER A 609 28.14 -18.27 2.94
N ALA A 610 29.41 -18.31 2.53
CA ALA A 610 30.56 -18.46 3.43
C ALA A 610 30.65 -17.35 4.49
N VAL A 611 30.39 -16.09 4.13
CA VAL A 611 30.37 -14.97 5.08
C VAL A 611 29.24 -15.14 6.09
N ARG A 612 28.06 -15.53 5.61
CA ARG A 612 26.89 -15.78 6.45
C ARG A 612 27.14 -16.93 7.43
N GLU A 613 27.67 -18.04 6.95
CA GLU A 613 27.96 -19.23 7.76
C GLU A 613 29.03 -18.96 8.82
N HIS A 614 30.07 -18.21 8.46
CA HIS A 614 31.13 -17.82 9.40
C HIS A 614 30.57 -17.07 10.61
N TYR A 615 29.83 -15.98 10.37
CA TYR A 615 29.29 -15.15 11.46
C TYR A 615 28.03 -15.73 12.11
N ALA A 616 27.36 -16.71 11.50
CA ALA A 616 26.33 -17.48 12.18
C ALA A 616 26.90 -18.45 13.23
N ARG A 617 28.16 -18.88 13.07
CA ARG A 617 28.86 -19.76 14.02
C ARG A 617 29.80 -19.03 14.97
N ALA A 618 30.17 -17.79 14.65
CA ALA A 618 31.05 -16.99 15.49
C ALA A 618 30.39 -16.67 16.85
N ALA A 619 31.17 -16.75 17.92
CA ALA A 619 30.73 -16.30 19.25
C ALA A 619 30.82 -14.77 19.32
N LEU A 620 29.68 -14.11 19.07
CA LEU A 620 29.55 -12.65 19.09
C LEU A 620 28.93 -12.24 20.43
N ASN A 621 29.74 -11.71 21.34
CA ASN A 621 29.26 -11.36 22.69
C ASN A 621 28.87 -9.88 22.80
N ARG A 622 29.34 -9.02 21.87
CA ARG A 622 29.09 -7.57 21.88
C ARG A 622 28.19 -7.12 20.75
N LEU A 623 28.04 -7.96 19.72
CA LEU A 623 27.35 -7.62 18.47
C LEU A 623 26.21 -8.58 18.17
N ARG A 624 25.10 -8.03 17.66
CA ARG A 624 24.05 -8.77 16.99
C ARG A 624 24.19 -8.58 15.48
N VAL A 625 24.57 -9.63 14.76
CA VAL A 625 24.75 -9.59 13.31
C VAL A 625 23.52 -10.12 12.58
N SER A 626 23.03 -9.36 11.61
CA SER A 626 21.98 -9.70 10.67
C SER A 626 22.50 -9.60 9.24
N PHE A 627 21.78 -10.19 8.28
CA PHE A 627 22.18 -10.18 6.87
C PHE A 627 21.07 -9.63 5.99
N ALA A 628 21.44 -8.73 5.08
CA ALA A 628 20.61 -8.34 3.95
C ALA A 628 21.22 -8.91 2.67
N VAL A 629 20.36 -9.42 1.79
CA VAL A 629 20.80 -9.92 0.48
C VAL A 629 20.52 -8.84 -0.56
N GLN A 630 21.57 -8.36 -1.20
CA GLN A 630 21.43 -7.60 -2.42
C GLN A 630 21.43 -8.63 -3.57
N GLU A 631 20.41 -8.61 -4.43
CA GLU A 631 20.20 -9.65 -5.46
C GLU A 631 21.05 -9.46 -6.71
N ARG A 632 21.21 -8.21 -7.18
CA ARG A 632 22.09 -7.86 -8.33
C ARG A 632 23.05 -6.72 -7.96
N PRO A 633 24.34 -6.76 -8.35
CA PRO A 633 25.36 -5.84 -7.85
C PRO A 633 25.20 -4.48 -8.53
N LEU A 634 24.10 -3.79 -8.23
CA LEU A 634 23.70 -2.55 -8.88
C LEU A 634 24.37 -1.31 -8.28
N GLY A 635 25.35 -1.46 -7.38
CA GLY A 635 26.02 -0.36 -6.70
C GLY A 635 25.65 -0.21 -5.21
N THR A 636 26.35 0.70 -4.54
CA THR A 636 26.31 0.88 -3.08
C THR A 636 24.98 1.46 -2.57
N ALA A 637 24.29 2.31 -3.33
CA ALA A 637 22.97 2.83 -2.94
C ALA A 637 21.91 1.71 -2.91
N ASN A 638 21.98 0.77 -3.87
CA ASN A 638 21.10 -0.40 -3.87
C ASN A 638 21.41 -1.37 -2.72
N ALA A 639 22.69 -1.48 -2.32
CA ALA A 639 23.08 -2.27 -1.16
C ALA A 639 22.49 -1.70 0.15
N VAL A 640 22.52 -0.37 0.32
CA VAL A 640 21.87 0.32 1.45
C VAL A 640 20.36 0.06 1.48
N LEU A 641 19.71 0.08 0.31
CA LEU A 641 18.27 -0.23 0.22
C LEU A 641 17.93 -1.66 0.64
N ALA A 642 18.79 -2.63 0.36
CA ALA A 642 18.57 -4.01 0.80
C ALA A 642 18.53 -4.13 2.33
N ALA A 643 19.20 -3.23 3.05
CA ALA A 643 19.20 -3.17 4.51
C ALA A 643 18.03 -2.37 5.11
N ALA A 644 17.11 -1.81 4.31
CA ALA A 644 16.06 -0.91 4.80
C ALA A 644 15.19 -1.51 5.92
N ASN A 645 14.86 -2.81 5.82
CA ASN A 645 14.07 -3.50 6.83
C ASN A 645 14.80 -3.67 8.17
N PHE A 646 16.14 -3.82 8.14
CA PHE A 646 16.94 -3.93 9.36
C PHE A 646 17.05 -2.58 10.08
N ILE A 647 17.12 -1.48 9.32
CA ILE A 647 17.21 -0.14 9.88
C ILE A 647 15.94 0.24 10.65
N ASP A 648 14.77 -0.17 10.18
CA ASP A 648 13.48 -0.03 10.91
C ASP A 648 13.19 1.40 11.42
N GLY A 649 13.58 2.41 10.63
CA GLY A 649 13.33 3.81 10.99
C GLY A 649 14.40 4.49 11.85
N ASP A 650 15.44 3.76 12.30
CA ASP A 650 16.52 4.34 13.10
C ASP A 650 17.55 5.10 12.27
N ALA A 651 18.32 5.97 12.92
CA ALA A 651 19.57 6.48 12.36
C ALA A 651 20.65 5.39 12.41
N PHE A 652 21.53 5.37 11.42
CA PHE A 652 22.52 4.32 11.27
C PHE A 652 23.79 4.82 10.59
N VAL A 653 24.91 4.15 10.88
CA VAL A 653 26.13 4.33 10.11
C VAL A 653 26.17 3.32 8.96
N VAL A 654 26.60 3.75 7.79
CA VAL A 654 26.96 2.85 6.68
C VAL A 654 28.43 3.02 6.33
N LEU A 655 29.09 1.90 6.05
CA LEU A 655 30.50 1.86 5.68
C LEU A 655 30.80 0.66 4.76
N ASN A 656 31.93 0.75 4.05
CA ASN A 656 32.43 -0.34 3.23
C ASN A 656 33.05 -1.46 4.07
N ALA A 657 32.93 -2.71 3.63
CA ALA A 657 33.53 -3.86 4.30
C ALA A 657 35.05 -4.00 4.06
N ASP A 658 35.60 -3.31 3.06
CA ASP A 658 37.03 -3.33 2.69
C ASP A 658 37.79 -2.10 3.19
N ASN A 659 37.18 -1.28 4.05
CA ASN A 659 37.86 -0.15 4.69
C ASN A 659 37.87 -0.28 6.23
N TYR A 660 39.03 -0.02 6.84
CA TYR A 660 39.18 0.05 8.29
C TYR A 660 39.29 1.52 8.74
N TYR A 661 38.28 1.99 9.47
CA TYR A 661 38.21 3.35 10.00
C TYR A 661 38.66 3.39 11.45
N PRO A 662 39.46 4.38 11.87
CA PRO A 662 39.82 4.58 13.28
C PRO A 662 38.59 4.68 14.19
N VAL A 663 38.65 4.02 15.35
CA VAL A 663 37.54 3.93 16.32
C VAL A 663 37.08 5.30 16.80
N ASP A 664 38.00 6.24 17.01
CA ASP A 664 37.66 7.58 17.52
C ASP A 664 36.82 8.38 16.51
N ILE A 665 37.06 8.20 15.20
CA ILE A 665 36.22 8.80 14.15
C ILE A 665 34.83 8.17 14.17
N LEU A 666 34.73 6.85 14.35
CA LEU A 666 33.43 6.17 14.44
C LEU A 666 32.65 6.60 15.69
N ARG A 667 33.33 6.84 16.82
CA ARG A 667 32.72 7.38 18.05
C ARG A 667 32.23 8.81 17.85
N GLU A 668 33.04 9.66 17.24
CA GLU A 668 32.68 11.05 16.95
C GLU A 668 31.51 11.11 15.96
N LEU A 669 31.51 10.24 14.95
CA LEU A 669 30.42 10.11 14.01
C LEU A 669 29.14 9.68 14.71
N ARG A 670 29.21 8.68 15.60
CA ARG A 670 28.07 8.25 16.44
C ARG A 670 27.55 9.34 17.37
N ALA A 671 28.39 10.28 17.80
CA ALA A 671 27.99 11.35 18.70
C ALA A 671 27.14 12.43 18.02
N GLN A 672 27.12 12.46 16.68
CA GLN A 672 26.37 13.45 15.91
C GLN A 672 24.86 13.31 16.09
N ARG A 673 24.17 14.46 16.03
CA ARG A 673 22.71 14.58 16.19
C ARG A 673 21.99 14.91 14.88
N GLU A 674 22.72 14.85 13.79
CA GLU A 674 22.25 15.09 12.42
C GLU A 674 23.06 14.19 11.47
N PRO A 675 22.58 13.93 10.23
CA PRO A 675 23.37 13.23 9.23
C PRO A 675 24.76 13.84 9.09
N ALA A 676 25.78 12.99 9.02
CA ALA A 676 27.16 13.44 9.05
C ALA A 676 28.08 12.51 8.25
N SER A 677 29.21 13.04 7.79
CA SER A 677 30.26 12.24 7.16
C SER A 677 31.65 12.79 7.50
N PRO A 678 32.61 11.91 7.84
CA PRO A 678 34.02 12.24 7.89
C PRO A 678 34.56 12.77 6.56
N ALA A 679 35.15 13.96 6.62
CA ALA A 679 35.80 14.67 5.53
C ALA A 679 37.32 14.59 5.72
N PHE A 680 37.94 13.59 5.06
CA PHE A 680 39.36 13.27 5.27
C PHE A 680 40.28 14.24 4.54
N GLU A 681 41.31 14.71 5.22
CA GLU A 681 42.36 15.50 4.59
C GLU A 681 43.21 14.62 3.65
N ARG A 682 43.37 15.07 2.41
CA ARG A 682 44.13 14.34 1.39
C ARG A 682 45.55 14.01 1.85
N ALA A 683 46.23 14.95 2.51
CA ALA A 683 47.58 14.76 3.01
C ALA A 683 47.65 13.67 4.11
N ALA A 684 46.64 13.57 4.97
CA ALA A 684 46.60 12.56 6.02
C ALA A 684 46.40 11.15 5.47
N LEU A 685 45.57 10.98 4.43
CA LEU A 685 45.40 9.70 3.74
C LEU A 685 46.72 9.19 3.13
N LEU A 686 47.52 10.10 2.57
CA LEU A 686 48.79 9.76 1.91
C LEU A 686 49.94 9.51 2.88
N ARG A 687 50.02 10.30 3.97
CA ARG A 687 51.14 10.22 4.91
C ARG A 687 51.12 8.94 5.74
N ASP A 688 49.94 8.59 6.26
CA ASP A 688 49.82 7.54 7.28
C ASP A 688 49.12 6.26 6.74
N GLY A 689 48.54 6.31 5.52
CA GLY A 689 47.74 5.23 4.92
C GLY A 689 48.50 4.23 4.06
N ASN A 690 47.76 3.28 3.46
CA ASN A 690 48.25 2.33 2.47
C ASN A 690 47.76 2.64 1.03
N ILE A 691 47.14 3.80 0.84
CA ILE A 691 46.46 4.17 -0.41
C ILE A 691 47.40 5.02 -1.26
N PRO A 692 47.72 4.62 -2.50
CA PRO A 692 48.65 5.37 -3.32
C PRO A 692 48.00 6.64 -3.91
N PRO A 693 48.78 7.69 -4.24
CA PRO A 693 48.27 9.02 -4.62
C PRO A 693 47.29 9.02 -5.79
N GLU A 694 47.55 8.21 -6.81
CA GLU A 694 46.71 8.09 -8.00
C GLU A 694 45.34 7.47 -7.71
N ARG A 695 45.23 6.66 -6.64
CA ARG A 695 43.97 6.07 -6.19
C ARG A 695 43.16 7.06 -5.36
N VAL A 696 43.81 7.80 -4.45
CA VAL A 696 43.18 8.88 -3.67
C VAL A 696 42.59 9.94 -4.60
N ALA A 697 43.23 10.23 -5.74
CA ALA A 697 42.71 11.15 -6.76
C ALA A 697 41.37 10.74 -7.38
N ARG A 698 40.98 9.46 -7.29
CA ARG A 698 39.76 8.91 -7.90
C ARG A 698 38.60 8.77 -6.90
N TYR A 699 38.82 9.07 -5.63
CA TYR A 699 37.77 9.01 -4.61
C TYR A 699 36.85 10.22 -4.68
N ALA A 700 35.70 10.11 -4.01
CA ALA A 700 34.74 11.20 -3.99
C ALA A 700 35.33 12.43 -3.30
N LEU A 701 35.15 13.61 -3.89
CA LEU A 701 35.54 14.89 -3.31
C LEU A 701 34.32 15.60 -2.71
N LEU A 702 34.54 16.27 -1.57
CA LEU A 702 33.52 16.96 -0.79
C LEU A 702 33.70 18.48 -0.91
N ASP A 703 32.66 19.17 -1.36
CA ASP A 703 32.50 20.63 -1.27
C ASP A 703 31.75 20.97 0.01
N ILE A 704 32.39 21.74 0.89
CA ILE A 704 31.89 22.05 2.23
C ILE A 704 31.64 23.56 2.30
N ASP A 705 30.46 23.94 2.77
CA ASP A 705 30.12 25.35 2.96
C ASP A 705 30.75 25.95 4.24
N ALA A 706 30.62 27.27 4.40
CA ALA A 706 31.15 27.98 5.56
C ALA A 706 30.51 27.57 6.91
N GLY A 707 29.35 26.89 6.87
CA GLY A 707 28.68 26.34 8.06
C GLY A 707 29.13 24.93 8.42
N GLY A 708 30.07 24.34 7.68
CA GLY A 708 30.56 22.98 7.88
C GLY A 708 29.60 21.90 7.34
N TYR A 709 28.74 22.23 6.38
CA TYR A 709 27.82 21.29 5.76
C TYR A 709 28.22 20.97 4.32
N LEU A 710 27.93 19.75 3.87
CA LEU A 710 28.15 19.35 2.49
C LEU A 710 27.21 20.12 1.56
N ARG A 711 27.80 20.84 0.61
CA ARG A 711 27.10 21.46 -0.51
C ARG A 711 27.06 20.53 -1.72
N ARG A 712 28.17 19.86 -2.00
CA ARG A 712 28.30 18.96 -3.15
C ARG A 712 29.20 17.77 -2.85
N VAL A 713 28.81 16.61 -3.35
CA VAL A 713 29.60 15.37 -3.38
C VAL A 713 29.89 15.03 -4.83
N ALA A 714 31.16 15.07 -5.22
CA ALA A 714 31.59 14.69 -6.57
C ALA A 714 32.17 13.28 -6.54
N GLU A 715 31.37 12.29 -6.91
CA GLU A 715 31.80 10.89 -7.02
C GLU A 715 32.70 10.69 -8.24
N LYS A 716 33.95 10.24 -8.02
CA LYS A 716 34.96 9.99 -9.07
C LYS A 716 35.07 11.15 -10.06
N PRO A 717 35.43 12.36 -9.59
CA PRO A 717 35.43 13.55 -10.43
C PRO A 717 36.46 13.42 -11.56
N ASP A 718 36.13 13.97 -12.73
CA ASP A 718 37.12 14.20 -13.78
C ASP A 718 38.09 15.33 -13.39
N GLU A 719 39.15 15.53 -14.16
CA GLU A 719 40.17 16.56 -13.84
C GLU A 719 39.60 17.98 -13.82
N ALA A 720 38.51 18.25 -14.55
CA ALA A 720 37.87 19.55 -14.55
C ALA A 720 37.10 19.79 -13.24
N ALA A 721 36.30 18.81 -12.81
CA ALA A 721 35.56 18.83 -11.56
C ALA A 721 36.50 18.85 -10.34
N ALA A 722 37.60 18.08 -10.38
CA ALA A 722 38.60 18.09 -9.31
C ALA A 722 39.31 19.46 -9.19
N ARG A 723 39.64 20.12 -10.31
CA ARG A 723 40.20 21.48 -10.31
C ARG A 723 39.21 22.51 -9.79
N ALA A 724 37.93 22.39 -10.14
CA ALA A 724 36.89 23.31 -9.69
C ALA A 724 36.65 23.25 -8.18
N LEU A 725 36.82 22.09 -7.55
CA LEU A 725 36.71 21.90 -6.09
C LEU A 725 37.97 22.34 -5.32
N GLY A 726 39.09 22.53 -6.03
CA GLY A 726 40.35 23.00 -5.47
C GLY A 726 41.22 21.88 -4.87
N ALA A 727 42.51 22.16 -4.73
CA ALA A 727 43.52 21.19 -4.27
C ALA A 727 43.35 20.73 -2.81
N HIS A 728 42.56 21.47 -2.02
CA HIS A 728 42.29 21.21 -0.61
C HIS A 728 40.92 20.56 -0.37
N ALA A 729 40.22 20.14 -1.42
CA ALA A 729 38.94 19.43 -1.27
C ALA A 729 39.12 18.17 -0.41
N ALA A 730 38.23 18.00 0.56
CA ALA A 730 38.25 16.84 1.44
C ALA A 730 37.81 15.59 0.68
N VAL A 731 38.31 14.43 1.11
CA VAL A 731 38.06 13.14 0.47
C VAL A 731 37.01 12.37 1.26
N SER A 732 36.00 11.82 0.58
CA SER A 732 35.08 10.86 1.17
C SER A 732 35.64 9.44 1.06
N MET A 733 35.71 8.75 2.19
CA MET A 733 36.00 7.32 2.26
C MET A 733 34.72 6.48 2.35
N ASN A 734 33.58 7.01 1.89
CA ASN A 734 32.27 6.34 1.86
C ASN A 734 31.76 5.80 3.21
N VAL A 735 31.93 6.58 4.28
CA VAL A 735 31.32 6.33 5.59
C VAL A 735 30.35 7.47 5.94
N TRP A 736 29.13 7.11 6.29
CA TRP A 736 28.03 8.07 6.44
C TRP A 736 27.16 7.73 7.63
N LEU A 737 26.87 8.72 8.48
CA LEU A 737 25.75 8.67 9.40
C LEU A 737 24.51 9.21 8.68
N LEU A 738 23.48 8.39 8.58
CA LEU A 738 22.29 8.68 7.80
C LEU A 738 21.02 8.35 8.59
N THR A 739 19.90 8.90 8.12
CA THR A 739 18.56 8.58 8.60
C THR A 739 17.78 7.87 7.48
N PRO A 740 16.61 7.27 7.77
CA PRO A 740 15.81 6.57 6.76
C PRO A 740 15.39 7.42 5.56
N ALA A 741 15.50 8.76 5.66
CA ALA A 741 15.26 9.67 4.56
C ALA A 741 16.14 9.35 3.32
N ILE A 742 17.34 8.79 3.53
CA ILE A 742 18.24 8.43 2.43
C ILE A 742 17.64 7.36 1.50
N PHE A 743 16.72 6.51 1.97
CA PHE A 743 16.16 5.44 1.15
C PHE A 743 15.36 5.96 -0.05
N GLU A 744 14.68 7.10 0.08
CA GLU A 744 14.02 7.72 -1.07
C GLU A 744 15.06 8.12 -2.13
N ALA A 745 16.19 8.66 -1.71
CA ALA A 745 17.26 9.04 -2.61
C ALA A 745 17.92 7.83 -3.27
N CYS A 746 18.20 6.77 -2.52
CA CYS A 746 18.75 5.54 -3.08
C CYS A 746 17.82 4.88 -4.12
N GLN A 747 16.50 5.07 -4.03
CA GLN A 747 15.53 4.55 -5.01
C GLN A 747 15.46 5.39 -6.29
N ARG A 748 15.81 6.68 -6.21
CA ARG A 748 15.61 7.66 -7.29
C ARG A 748 16.90 8.09 -7.97
N VAL A 749 18.06 7.88 -7.34
CA VAL A 749 19.35 8.27 -7.90
C VAL A 749 19.56 7.57 -9.24
N PRO A 750 19.93 8.31 -10.30
CA PRO A 750 20.23 7.70 -11.59
C PRO A 750 21.52 6.86 -11.51
N PRO A 751 21.65 5.80 -12.34
CA PRO A 751 22.90 5.08 -12.47
C PRO A 751 24.04 6.01 -12.93
N SER A 752 25.24 5.77 -12.43
CA SER A 752 26.48 6.39 -12.91
C SER A 752 26.80 5.95 -14.34
N ALA A 753 27.85 6.53 -14.95
CA ALA A 753 28.34 6.13 -16.27
C ALA A 753 28.72 4.63 -16.38
N ARG A 754 28.89 3.94 -15.24
CA ARG A 754 29.16 2.50 -15.16
C ARG A 754 27.90 1.64 -15.03
N GLY A 755 26.72 2.25 -14.99
CA GLY A 755 25.45 1.55 -14.75
C GLY A 755 25.18 1.21 -13.28
N GLU A 756 26.00 1.71 -12.35
CA GLU A 756 25.85 1.47 -10.91
C GLU A 756 25.24 2.68 -10.20
N VAL A 757 24.30 2.44 -9.27
CA VAL A 757 23.74 3.45 -8.36
C VAL A 757 24.60 3.60 -7.11
N GLU A 758 25.31 4.71 -7.02
CA GLU A 758 26.31 4.98 -5.97
C GLU A 758 25.71 5.75 -4.80
N LEU A 759 26.07 5.38 -3.57
CA LEU A 759 25.60 6.03 -2.35
C LEU A 759 26.01 7.51 -2.27
N PRO A 760 27.25 7.93 -2.61
CA PRO A 760 27.60 9.35 -2.69
C PRO A 760 26.68 10.16 -3.61
N ASN A 761 26.29 9.59 -4.76
CA ASN A 761 25.33 10.22 -5.66
C ASN A 761 23.91 10.27 -5.06
N ALA A 762 23.52 9.26 -4.28
CA ALA A 762 22.25 9.28 -3.56
C ALA A 762 22.25 10.37 -2.46
N VAL A 763 23.36 10.56 -1.76
CA VAL A 763 23.52 11.65 -0.79
C VAL A 763 23.41 13.01 -1.49
N GLN A 764 24.09 13.20 -2.63
CA GLN A 764 23.96 14.41 -3.45
C GLN A 764 22.50 14.63 -3.87
N TRP A 765 21.84 13.59 -4.38
CA TRP A 765 20.45 13.67 -4.79
C TRP A 765 19.53 14.09 -3.62
N ALA A 766 19.78 13.55 -2.42
CA ALA A 766 19.04 13.90 -1.21
C ALA A 766 19.27 15.35 -0.78
N ILE A 767 20.48 15.87 -0.90
CA ILE A 767 20.79 17.29 -0.65
C ILE A 767 19.95 18.16 -1.60
N ASP A 768 19.98 17.85 -2.90
CA ASP A 768 19.33 18.66 -3.94
C ASP A 768 17.80 18.60 -3.90
N HIS A 769 17.22 17.44 -3.58
CA HIS A 769 15.78 17.18 -3.77
C HIS A 769 14.99 16.98 -2.47
N LEU A 770 15.65 16.56 -1.39
CA LEU A 770 15.02 16.28 -0.09
C LEU A 770 15.41 17.31 0.98
N GLY A 771 16.34 18.22 0.69
CA GLY A 771 16.85 19.17 1.69
C GLY A 771 17.64 18.48 2.81
N LEU A 772 18.27 17.33 2.51
CA LEU A 772 19.14 16.65 3.45
C LEU A 772 20.33 17.55 3.79
N ARG A 773 20.59 17.77 5.07
CA ARG A 773 21.78 18.46 5.55
C ARG A 773 22.75 17.44 6.14
N VAL A 774 23.97 17.39 5.59
CA VAL A 774 25.01 16.47 6.06
C VAL A 774 26.17 17.28 6.63
N ARG A 775 26.46 17.11 7.91
CA ARG A 775 27.61 17.71 8.58
C ARG A 775 28.90 17.07 8.05
N ALA A 776 29.85 17.89 7.58
CA ALA A 776 31.18 17.42 7.24
C ALA A 776 32.07 17.50 8.48
N MET A 777 32.65 16.37 8.90
CA MET A 777 33.53 16.30 10.06
C MET A 777 34.99 16.31 9.59
N PRO A 778 35.78 17.37 9.82
CA PRO A 778 37.17 17.39 9.39
C PRO A 778 37.99 16.29 10.07
N VAL A 779 38.72 15.49 9.29
CA VAL A 779 39.52 14.38 9.83
C VAL A 779 40.96 14.43 9.33
N GLN A 780 41.90 14.49 10.27
CA GLN A 780 43.36 14.43 10.04
C GLN A 780 43.95 13.06 10.40
N ALA A 781 43.29 12.00 9.94
CA ALA A 781 43.72 10.62 10.15
C ALA A 781 43.56 9.83 8.85
N THR A 782 44.11 8.62 8.82
CA THR A 782 44.07 7.75 7.65
C THR A 782 43.02 6.64 7.78
N VAL A 783 42.70 6.02 6.65
CA VAL A 783 41.84 4.83 6.53
C VAL A 783 42.65 3.76 5.83
N LEU A 784 42.55 2.51 6.30
CA LEU A 784 43.16 1.38 5.59
C LEU A 784 42.19 0.88 4.51
N ASP A 785 42.69 0.64 3.31
CA ASP A 785 41.93 0.19 2.14
C ASP A 785 42.42 -1.17 1.65
N LEU A 786 41.55 -2.17 1.65
CA LEU A 786 41.86 -3.53 1.22
C LEU A 786 41.22 -3.81 -0.16
N SER A 787 41.45 -2.91 -1.11
CA SER A 787 40.77 -2.95 -2.41
C SER A 787 41.45 -3.85 -3.44
N HIS A 788 42.77 -4.02 -3.36
CA HIS A 788 43.63 -4.77 -4.28
C HIS A 788 44.47 -5.81 -3.54
N ARG A 789 44.94 -6.81 -4.30
CA ARG A 789 45.81 -7.89 -3.80
C ARG A 789 47.08 -7.35 -3.13
N GLY A 790 47.74 -6.36 -3.75
CA GLY A 790 48.93 -5.72 -3.19
C GLY A 790 48.72 -4.88 -1.93
N ASP A 791 47.47 -4.59 -1.56
CA ASP A 791 47.20 -3.86 -0.32
C ASP A 791 47.35 -4.76 0.93
N VAL A 792 47.22 -6.09 0.77
CA VAL A 792 47.18 -7.07 1.87
C VAL A 792 48.40 -6.99 2.79
N PRO A 793 49.66 -6.98 2.33
CA PRO A 793 50.82 -6.94 3.22
C PRO A 793 50.87 -5.64 4.04
N ALA A 794 50.55 -4.50 3.42
CA ALA A 794 50.59 -3.18 4.07
C ALA A 794 49.49 -3.02 5.13
N VAL A 795 48.29 -3.57 4.86
CA VAL A 795 47.17 -3.61 5.81
C VAL A 795 47.46 -4.59 6.94
N ALA A 796 47.98 -5.78 6.63
CA ALA A 796 48.36 -6.79 7.61
C ALA A 796 49.43 -6.27 8.59
N ALA A 797 50.46 -5.58 8.10
CA ALA A 797 51.50 -5.00 8.94
C ALA A 797 50.94 -3.96 9.93
N ARG A 798 49.95 -3.17 9.53
CA ARG A 798 49.34 -2.12 10.36
C ARG A 798 48.30 -2.65 11.35
N LEU A 799 47.63 -3.75 11.03
CA LEU A 799 46.64 -4.37 11.91
C LEU A 799 47.23 -5.41 12.88
N ARG A 800 48.47 -5.85 12.65
CA ARG A 800 49.16 -6.82 13.50
C ARG A 800 49.19 -6.34 14.97
N GLY A 801 48.74 -7.19 15.88
CA GLY A 801 48.66 -6.86 17.32
C GLY A 801 47.40 -6.07 17.73
N THR A 802 46.53 -5.68 16.79
CA THR A 802 45.22 -5.10 17.11
C THR A 802 44.34 -6.15 17.77
N LYS A 803 43.86 -5.88 18.99
CA LYS A 803 43.02 -6.80 19.74
C LYS A 803 41.57 -6.77 19.21
N VAL A 804 41.14 -7.88 18.61
CA VAL A 804 39.77 -8.07 18.11
C VAL A 804 38.88 -8.68 19.18
N LYS A 805 37.71 -8.07 19.45
CA LYS A 805 36.67 -8.59 20.36
C LYS A 805 35.28 -8.35 19.77
N LEU A 806 34.60 -9.43 19.37
CA LEU A 806 33.27 -9.43 18.74
C LEU A 806 32.13 -9.73 19.70
#